data_AF-A0A8T9S8R8-F1
#
_entry.id   AF-A0A8T9S8R8-F1
#
_cell.length_a   1.000
_cell.length_b   1.000
_cell.length_c   1.000
_cell.angle_alpha   90.00
_cell.angle_beta   90.00
_cell.angle_gamma   90.00
#
_symmetry.space_group_name_H-M   'P 1'
#
loop_
_entity.id
_entity.type
_entity.pdbx_description
1 polymer ?
#
loop_
_entity_poly.entity_id
_entity_poly.type
_entity_poly.pdbx_seq_one_letter_code
_entity_poly.pdbx_strand_id
1 'polypeptide(L)'
;MKKLQRVFLTLAAALSGHLSLSAQNAPVPFEAEAGTSAGTPITGAAQGDWAFRTTGTPAVTYATSLTDVSAYTAPTSPGGGVGASAPATANRVLSYTVTFPGPGTYDLYVRVRVGSAGANDDSFYYGKTLGAKSPTTAADWTSANNIYNIGYTGATQVVDGGGGAGTGVWKWINISKYSFGGQALVTYTVPAGSLTQTFQIGAREDGLDFDKFVFGQTGYYFTVANLDAGAQGSATPPVTFTPTGPPFATGKPKYLGCAYSSAQAPFFGNYWDAVTPENGGKWGVAESTRGTYNWAEADAAYAQAVATGGPFRFHTLIWGTQQPTWLVGLSQADQLAAINQWFAAVRDHFAGKRIDFIDVVNEPTHQPPVVRAGVADCGGYIDALGGSGTTGWDWVITSFQLARQYFPNAKLMLNEYSVENEPARAATYVTIANLLKARGLIDAIGIQGHSFSLLNTSSASIQANMATLAAPNLPLYVTEFDLDGLADADQLAAYQRIFPLFWENPAVRGITMWGYRVGHWRTAQGANLANADNTERPALAWLRTYVAGAYTGPMWTGNTSGAWNTASNWITNNGAPANALVSSATAYTVPLATDDAFFPSYAANQPVVSGAQAIRSVTLSGSGASLTTPAGSTLTLTGNLTNNGGALAGSGNGTIALAGTAAQTIGGTSASTFQNLTVGTAGATLAAPASVRQLLTLTGNLTTNGRAFTLLSDASGTAMVVNASGTVVGDATVQRYITPNNTGLGYRHYAPPVSGSTVADLATAGFTPVVNPNYNTVGNTVTSFPTVFGYNSSRLFASAAPTTSAFDYGWESPTTLGDALIPGQGYSVNLSGTQLVDFVGSLNNGSISRTGLTRSAQPESGWQLLGNPYPAPLDWEAVSTSGLDAAVYVFRSSGPYAGTYSSYVRGGASTNGGTNLLPVAQGFFVRTTSAATPGAINFANSARATTYASPVFQRGSAATDPLVRLDLRGASGPADEAVVTFSNGATAGFDATADAYKLTAAGAPVLAAELSATELLSINTLPALGAADVSVPLRVQAPQAGAYTLRATELLNLPAGRYAYLRDAQTGTFFDLSQAAGYTVSLTAGPATAGRFTLVITQNRVLATAPAAISQQVALYPNPAHGSVSLALPAALGAQTVEVALLNTLGQTVLRQTLAASTELLRPLALPGLAPGIYTVRLQTAAGTISKRLTID
;
A
#
# COMPACT_ATOMS: atom_id res chain seq x y z
N MET A 1 -19.72 17.90 -20.69
CA MET A 1 -19.06 17.32 -21.89
C MET A 1 -19.66 17.92 -23.16
N LYS A 2 -19.04 18.96 -23.70
CA LYS A 2 -19.18 19.55 -25.05
C LYS A 2 -18.64 20.99 -25.00
N LYS A 3 -17.84 21.35 -26.02
CA LYS A 3 -17.53 22.70 -26.54
C LYS A 3 -17.01 23.76 -25.55
N LEU A 4 -15.76 24.20 -25.74
CA LEU A 4 -15.43 25.62 -26.02
C LEU A 4 -13.95 25.77 -26.40
N GLN A 5 -13.72 26.37 -27.56
CA GLN A 5 -12.46 26.69 -28.21
C GLN A 5 -12.41 28.22 -28.40
N ARG A 6 -11.23 28.80 -28.15
CA ARG A 6 -10.62 30.03 -28.72
C ARG A 6 -11.05 31.46 -28.27
N VAL A 7 -9.99 32.30 -28.19
CA VAL A 7 -9.88 33.78 -28.32
C VAL A 7 -10.03 34.58 -27.02
N PHE A 8 -9.14 35.46 -26.53
CA PHE A 8 -7.76 35.93 -26.82
C PHE A 8 -7.44 37.00 -25.73
N LEU A 9 -6.15 37.22 -25.41
CA LEU A 9 -5.39 38.49 -25.22
C LEU A 9 -4.42 38.44 -24.02
N THR A 10 -3.09 38.28 -24.21
CA THR A 10 -2.03 39.30 -24.43
C THR A 10 -1.93 40.39 -23.35
N LEU A 11 -0.85 40.40 -22.53
CA LEU A 11 0.16 41.48 -22.40
C LEU A 11 1.12 41.21 -21.21
N ALA A 12 2.38 40.86 -21.47
CA ALA A 12 3.55 41.24 -20.67
C ALA A 12 4.84 40.65 -21.29
N ALA A 13 5.35 41.34 -22.31
CA ALA A 13 6.75 41.26 -22.70
C ALA A 13 7.40 42.58 -22.29
N ALA A 14 8.46 42.53 -21.47
CA ALA A 14 9.69 43.33 -21.59
C ALA A 14 10.50 43.28 -20.27
N LEU A 15 11.59 42.51 -20.27
CA LEU A 15 12.99 42.93 -20.04
C LEU A 15 13.86 41.76 -19.53
N SER A 16 14.63 41.20 -20.48
CA SER A 16 16.02 40.72 -20.38
C SER A 16 16.47 39.77 -19.26
N GLY A 17 16.86 38.54 -19.66
CA GLY A 17 17.83 37.71 -18.92
C GLY A 17 17.80 36.21 -19.24
N HIS A 18 18.40 35.81 -20.37
CA HIS A 18 18.92 34.46 -20.72
C HIS A 18 18.27 33.17 -20.18
N LEU A 19 17.65 32.39 -21.09
CA LEU A 19 17.86 30.94 -21.24
C LEU A 19 17.23 30.47 -22.57
N SER A 20 18.01 30.54 -23.65
CA SER A 20 17.69 29.89 -24.92
C SER A 20 18.11 28.42 -24.84
N LEU A 21 17.15 27.50 -24.77
CA LEU A 21 17.35 26.07 -25.05
C LEU A 21 16.60 25.70 -26.32
N SER A 22 17.03 26.30 -27.43
CA SER A 22 16.84 25.72 -28.76
C SER A 22 17.97 24.71 -28.95
N ALA A 23 17.62 23.43 -29.09
CA ALA A 23 18.54 22.30 -29.07
C ALA A 23 19.58 22.40 -30.22
N GLN A 24 20.84 22.72 -29.87
CA GLN A 24 21.95 22.85 -30.82
C GLN A 24 22.34 21.53 -31.55
N ASN A 25 21.78 20.38 -31.15
CA ASN A 25 22.27 19.06 -31.54
C ASN A 25 21.20 18.16 -32.21
N ALA A 26 20.04 18.72 -32.58
CA ALA A 26 19.04 17.99 -33.36
C ALA A 26 19.53 17.85 -34.81
N PRO A 27 19.50 16.65 -35.42
CA PRO A 27 19.81 16.48 -36.82
C PRO A 27 18.83 17.29 -37.70
N VAL A 28 19.25 17.72 -38.88
CA VAL A 28 18.37 18.40 -39.85
C VAL A 28 17.90 17.39 -40.89
N PRO A 29 16.71 16.77 -40.75
CA PRO A 29 16.15 15.89 -41.76
C PRO A 29 15.46 16.71 -42.87
N PHE A 30 15.62 16.27 -44.11
CA PHE A 30 14.71 16.64 -45.19
C PHE A 30 14.39 15.42 -46.06
N GLU A 31 13.11 15.32 -46.42
CA GLU A 31 12.57 14.25 -47.27
C GLU A 31 12.98 14.51 -48.73
N ALA A 32 13.36 13.47 -49.46
CA ALA A 32 13.72 13.60 -50.88
C ALA A 32 12.51 13.94 -51.79
N GLU A 33 11.26 13.78 -51.33
CA GLU A 33 10.03 13.75 -52.15
C GLU A 33 9.11 14.98 -52.09
N ALA A 34 9.52 16.12 -51.51
CA ALA A 34 8.61 17.28 -51.37
C ALA A 34 8.46 18.11 -52.67
N GLY A 35 7.58 17.67 -53.59
CA GLY A 35 7.14 18.46 -54.75
C GLY A 35 5.73 18.08 -55.23
N THR A 36 4.84 19.05 -55.45
CA THR A 36 3.50 18.83 -56.02
C THR A 36 3.55 18.83 -57.55
N SER A 37 3.31 17.70 -58.21
CA SER A 37 3.09 17.64 -59.66
C SER A 37 1.61 17.96 -60.00
N ALA A 38 1.32 19.20 -60.36
CA ALA A 38 0.06 19.53 -61.04
C ALA A 38 0.25 19.35 -62.56
N GLY A 39 -0.06 18.16 -63.08
CA GLY A 39 -0.06 17.89 -64.52
C GLY A 39 -0.33 16.42 -64.83
N THR A 40 -1.30 16.16 -65.70
CA THR A 40 -1.73 14.83 -66.15
C THR A 40 -0.54 13.96 -66.60
N PRO A 41 -0.50 12.65 -66.25
CA PRO A 41 0.54 11.75 -66.74
C PRO A 41 0.52 11.68 -68.27
N ILE A 42 1.68 11.83 -68.91
CA ILE A 42 1.82 11.60 -70.35
C ILE A 42 1.75 10.09 -70.59
N THR A 43 0.72 9.61 -71.29
CA THR A 43 0.63 8.22 -71.77
C THR A 43 1.81 7.93 -72.71
N GLY A 44 2.70 7.03 -72.29
CA GLY A 44 3.83 6.53 -73.11
C GLY A 44 5.23 6.60 -72.47
N ALA A 45 5.39 7.09 -71.25
CA ALA A 45 6.72 7.11 -70.60
C ALA A 45 7.11 5.72 -70.05
N ALA A 46 8.14 5.10 -70.64
CA ALA A 46 8.89 4.03 -69.98
C ALA A 46 9.62 4.59 -68.76
N GLN A 47 9.78 3.78 -67.71
CA GLN A 47 10.47 4.11 -66.45
C GLN A 47 11.73 4.97 -66.68
N GLY A 48 11.78 6.15 -66.05
CA GLY A 48 12.97 6.98 -65.96
C GLY A 48 13.69 6.78 -64.62
N ASP A 49 15.00 7.03 -64.61
CA ASP A 49 16.04 6.76 -63.59
C ASP A 49 15.74 7.15 -62.12
N TRP A 50 14.61 7.79 -61.80
CA TRP A 50 14.23 8.21 -60.45
C TRP A 50 12.74 7.86 -60.23
N ALA A 51 12.45 6.76 -59.54
CA ALA A 51 11.08 6.32 -59.26
C ALA A 51 10.70 6.56 -57.79
N PHE A 52 10.19 7.75 -57.48
CA PHE A 52 9.59 8.07 -56.17
C PHE A 52 8.30 7.25 -55.97
N ARG A 53 8.24 6.41 -54.93
CA ARG A 53 7.07 5.56 -54.63
C ARG A 53 6.30 6.10 -53.45
N THR A 54 5.17 6.75 -53.72
CA THR A 54 4.14 6.95 -52.69
C THR A 54 3.26 5.70 -52.60
N THR A 55 3.24 5.02 -51.44
CA THR A 55 2.03 4.49 -50.73
C THR A 55 2.36 3.46 -49.63
N GLY A 56 1.76 3.65 -48.44
CA GLY A 56 1.56 2.60 -47.41
C GLY A 56 1.97 3.00 -45.98
N THR A 57 1.08 3.65 -45.22
CA THR A 57 1.29 4.29 -43.89
C THR A 57 1.49 3.28 -42.71
N PRO A 58 2.03 3.70 -41.53
CA PRO A 58 1.32 4.60 -40.61
C PRO A 58 2.13 5.80 -40.06
N ALA A 59 1.40 6.92 -39.97
CA ALA A 59 1.62 8.19 -39.28
C ALA A 59 3.02 8.55 -38.73
N VAL A 60 3.69 9.51 -39.38
CA VAL A 60 4.63 10.42 -38.71
C VAL A 60 4.22 11.87 -39.02
N THR A 61 4.05 12.65 -37.97
CA THR A 61 3.62 14.05 -37.99
C THR A 61 4.68 14.94 -38.65
N TYR A 62 4.31 15.61 -39.74
CA TYR A 62 5.12 16.59 -40.45
C TYR A 62 5.44 17.81 -39.57
N ALA A 63 6.72 18.17 -39.46
CA ALA A 63 7.13 19.46 -38.92
C ALA A 63 7.16 20.53 -40.02
N THR A 64 6.51 21.65 -39.73
CA THR A 64 6.22 22.78 -40.63
C THR A 64 7.33 23.84 -40.64
N SER A 65 8.01 24.09 -41.77
CA SER A 65 8.16 25.43 -42.39
C SER A 65 9.14 25.48 -43.60
N LEU A 66 8.59 25.74 -44.81
CA LEU A 66 9.06 26.57 -45.95
C LEU A 66 10.41 26.22 -46.65
N THR A 67 10.62 26.24 -47.99
CA THR A 67 9.87 26.60 -49.22
C THR A 67 10.73 26.23 -50.46
N ASP A 68 10.05 25.92 -51.59
CA ASP A 68 10.51 25.86 -53.00
C ASP A 68 11.50 24.78 -53.47
N VAL A 69 10.96 23.77 -54.17
CA VAL A 69 11.63 23.08 -55.28
C VAL A 69 10.81 23.35 -56.55
N SER A 70 11.25 24.29 -57.37
CA SER A 70 10.65 24.58 -58.67
C SER A 70 11.32 23.77 -59.78
N ALA A 71 10.51 22.96 -60.50
CA ALA A 71 10.75 22.33 -61.80
C ALA A 71 11.66 21.07 -61.85
N TYR A 72 11.05 19.95 -62.29
CA TYR A 72 11.69 18.69 -62.65
C TYR A 72 11.66 18.54 -64.18
N THR A 73 12.82 18.34 -64.80
CA THR A 73 12.94 17.77 -66.16
C THR A 73 13.97 16.65 -66.11
N ALA A 74 13.50 15.40 -66.15
CA ALA A 74 14.33 14.22 -66.31
C ALA A 74 15.08 14.25 -67.66
N PRO A 75 16.39 13.95 -67.71
CA PRO A 75 17.04 13.57 -68.93
C PRO A 75 16.79 12.08 -69.24
N THR A 76 16.50 11.78 -70.50
CA THR A 76 16.46 10.43 -71.06
C THR A 76 17.86 10.01 -71.56
N SER A 77 18.28 8.81 -71.15
CA SER A 77 19.38 7.97 -71.70
C SER A 77 20.76 7.99 -71.00
N PRO A 78 21.36 6.80 -70.76
CA PRO A 78 22.66 6.59 -70.12
C PRO A 78 23.80 6.88 -71.10
N GLY A 79 24.15 8.15 -71.30
CA GLY A 79 25.17 8.57 -72.26
C GLY A 79 26.37 9.31 -71.69
N GLY A 80 26.45 9.54 -70.38
CA GLY A 80 27.50 10.38 -69.81
C GLY A 80 27.87 9.99 -68.38
N GLY A 81 28.83 9.07 -68.24
CA GLY A 81 29.79 9.17 -67.14
C GLY A 81 29.77 8.10 -66.05
N VAL A 82 29.72 6.81 -66.38
CA VAL A 82 30.50 5.84 -65.58
C VAL A 82 31.97 6.14 -65.89
N GLY A 83 32.54 7.12 -65.17
CA GLY A 83 33.89 7.68 -65.41
C GLY A 83 33.98 9.21 -65.43
N ALA A 84 32.86 9.94 -65.37
CA ALA A 84 32.87 11.40 -65.23
C ALA A 84 33.11 11.80 -63.77
N SER A 85 33.62 13.02 -63.55
CA SER A 85 33.91 13.57 -62.22
C SER A 85 32.85 14.58 -61.74
N ALA A 86 31.76 14.76 -62.48
CA ALA A 86 30.65 15.67 -62.17
C ALA A 86 29.36 15.26 -62.92
N PRO A 87 28.17 15.77 -62.54
CA PRO A 87 26.87 15.45 -63.17
C PRO A 87 26.72 15.88 -64.65
N ALA A 88 27.65 16.68 -65.16
CA ALA A 88 27.76 17.22 -66.52
C ALA A 88 26.68 18.24 -66.94
N THR A 89 25.42 18.11 -66.53
CA THR A 89 24.35 19.07 -66.88
C THR A 89 23.53 19.49 -65.68
N ALA A 90 22.95 20.70 -65.73
CA ALA A 90 22.11 21.22 -64.64
C ALA A 90 20.85 20.36 -64.42
N ASN A 91 20.34 19.71 -65.47
CA ASN A 91 19.18 18.81 -65.39
C ASN A 91 19.48 17.52 -64.62
N ARG A 92 20.75 17.23 -64.32
CA ARG A 92 21.18 16.09 -63.52
C ARG A 92 21.50 16.47 -62.07
N VAL A 93 21.15 17.68 -61.64
CA VAL A 93 21.44 18.21 -60.30
C VAL A 93 20.14 18.54 -59.57
N LEU A 94 20.00 18.03 -58.35
CA LEU A 94 18.95 18.45 -57.40
C LEU A 94 19.54 19.41 -56.37
N SER A 95 18.74 20.41 -56.00
CA SER A 95 19.13 21.46 -55.05
C SER A 95 18.15 21.52 -53.88
N TYR A 96 18.70 21.55 -52.67
CA TYR A 96 17.98 21.62 -51.41
C TYR A 96 18.40 22.86 -50.64
N THR A 97 17.44 23.53 -50.01
CA THR A 97 17.71 24.60 -49.05
C THR A 97 17.62 24.01 -47.64
N VAL A 98 18.72 24.08 -46.90
CA VAL A 98 18.87 23.45 -45.58
C VAL A 98 19.16 24.53 -44.54
N THR A 99 18.36 24.60 -43.48
CA THR A 99 18.57 25.53 -42.37
C THR A 99 19.14 24.78 -41.16
N PHE A 100 20.33 25.16 -40.73
CA PHE A 100 21.06 24.51 -39.64
C PHE A 100 20.76 25.16 -38.29
N PRO A 101 20.74 24.38 -37.18
CA PRO A 101 20.42 24.90 -35.84
C PRO A 101 21.52 25.79 -35.25
N GLY A 102 22.74 25.71 -35.79
CA GLY A 102 23.87 26.54 -35.38
C GLY A 102 25.08 26.40 -36.31
N PRO A 103 26.10 27.28 -36.17
CA PRO A 103 27.34 27.15 -36.91
C PRO A 103 28.12 25.92 -36.41
N GLY A 104 28.88 25.28 -37.29
CA GLY A 104 29.65 24.09 -36.94
C GLY A 104 29.98 23.22 -38.14
N THR A 105 30.60 22.07 -37.86
CA THR A 105 30.89 21.04 -38.86
C THR A 105 29.86 19.91 -38.73
N TYR A 106 29.33 19.46 -39.86
CA TYR A 106 28.28 18.45 -39.94
C TYR A 106 28.69 17.30 -40.87
N ASP A 107 28.37 16.08 -40.44
CA ASP A 107 28.41 14.86 -41.22
C ASP A 107 27.08 14.68 -41.97
N LEU A 108 27.13 14.13 -43.19
CA LEU A 108 25.97 13.78 -44.01
C LEU A 108 25.63 12.30 -43.87
N TYR A 109 24.39 12.04 -43.44
CA TYR A 109 23.78 10.72 -43.38
C TYR A 109 22.71 10.61 -44.45
N VAL A 110 22.62 9.45 -45.09
CA VAL A 110 21.65 9.21 -46.15
C VAL A 110 20.96 7.89 -45.91
N ARG A 111 19.64 7.89 -46.03
CA ARG A 111 18.82 6.68 -46.03
C ARG A 111 18.52 6.30 -47.48
N VAL A 112 19.09 5.18 -47.90
CA VAL A 112 19.05 4.70 -49.29
C VAL A 112 18.50 3.28 -49.37
N ARG A 113 18.04 2.90 -50.56
CA ARG A 113 17.76 1.52 -50.91
C ARG A 113 18.30 1.25 -52.31
N VAL A 114 19.20 0.27 -52.41
CA VAL A 114 19.86 -0.11 -53.66
C VAL A 114 19.01 -1.16 -54.37
N GLY A 115 18.75 -0.94 -55.67
CA GLY A 115 17.97 -1.83 -56.52
C GLY A 115 18.56 -3.23 -56.70
N SER A 116 17.83 -4.08 -57.42
CA SER A 116 18.19 -5.49 -57.61
C SER A 116 19.39 -5.70 -58.53
N ALA A 117 19.82 -4.70 -59.30
CA ALA A 117 21.02 -4.81 -60.14
C ALA A 117 22.32 -4.54 -59.35
N GLY A 118 22.21 -4.23 -58.05
CA GLY A 118 23.34 -4.22 -57.11
C GLY A 118 24.37 -3.16 -57.45
N ALA A 119 25.56 -3.56 -57.88
CA ALA A 119 26.69 -2.67 -58.19
C ALA A 119 26.51 -1.80 -59.45
N ASN A 120 25.35 -1.86 -60.10
CA ASN A 120 24.97 -0.94 -61.16
C ASN A 120 23.92 0.09 -60.68
N ASP A 121 23.43 -0.04 -59.44
CA ASP A 121 22.34 0.74 -58.86
C ASP A 121 22.80 1.57 -57.64
N ASP A 122 24.10 1.86 -57.52
CA ASP A 122 24.72 2.11 -56.22
C ASP A 122 25.62 3.35 -56.16
N SER A 123 25.35 4.32 -57.03
CA SER A 123 26.13 5.54 -57.04
C SER A 123 25.37 6.83 -57.35
N PHE A 124 25.87 7.93 -56.78
CA PHE A 124 25.40 9.29 -57.04
C PHE A 124 26.52 10.31 -56.77
N TYR A 125 26.38 11.52 -57.30
CA TYR A 125 27.25 12.66 -56.99
C TYR A 125 26.67 13.48 -55.83
N TYR A 126 27.55 14.04 -55.01
CA TYR A 126 27.17 14.99 -53.97
C TYR A 126 28.20 16.12 -53.87
N GLY A 127 27.74 17.33 -53.53
CA GLY A 127 28.58 18.51 -53.48
C GLY A 127 29.65 18.41 -52.39
N LYS A 128 30.89 18.79 -52.70
CA LYS A 128 32.01 18.81 -51.73
C LYS A 128 31.89 19.89 -50.66
N THR A 129 31.08 20.91 -50.91
CA THR A 129 30.82 22.04 -50.00
C THR A 129 29.35 22.43 -50.05
N LEU A 130 28.87 23.25 -49.12
CA LEU A 130 27.55 23.89 -49.22
C LEU A 130 27.58 25.05 -50.25
N GLY A 131 26.41 25.49 -50.71
CA GLY A 131 26.24 26.47 -51.78
C GLY A 131 25.99 25.84 -53.16
N ALA A 132 25.63 26.66 -54.14
CA ALA A 132 25.43 26.20 -55.52
C ALA A 132 26.74 25.63 -56.13
N LYS A 133 26.60 24.59 -56.96
CA LYS A 133 27.67 23.88 -57.66
C LYS A 133 27.47 23.99 -59.16
N SER A 134 28.58 24.10 -59.88
CA SER A 134 28.57 23.99 -61.33
C SER A 134 28.44 22.52 -61.73
N PRO A 135 27.47 22.13 -62.57
CA PRO A 135 27.29 20.74 -62.98
C PRO A 135 28.47 20.19 -63.79
N THR A 136 29.35 21.05 -64.32
CA THR A 136 30.50 20.66 -65.15
C THR A 136 31.84 20.77 -64.42
N THR A 137 31.90 21.41 -63.25
CA THR A 137 33.16 21.63 -62.53
C THR A 137 33.46 20.44 -61.61
N ALA A 138 34.41 19.59 -62.00
CA ALA A 138 34.83 18.42 -61.21
C ALA A 138 35.23 18.72 -59.76
N ALA A 139 35.77 19.91 -59.51
CA ALA A 139 36.17 20.33 -58.17
C ALA A 139 34.96 20.47 -57.21
N ASP A 140 33.76 20.73 -57.73
CA ASP A 140 32.56 20.97 -56.93
C ASP A 140 31.90 19.68 -56.41
N TRP A 141 32.19 18.54 -57.04
CA TRP A 141 31.49 17.28 -56.82
C TRP A 141 32.42 16.17 -56.33
N THR A 142 31.87 15.24 -55.57
CA THR A 142 32.45 13.92 -55.30
C THR A 142 31.38 12.87 -55.57
N SER A 143 31.77 11.59 -55.67
CA SER A 143 30.84 10.49 -55.91
C SER A 143 30.83 9.51 -54.75
N ALA A 144 29.62 9.13 -54.31
CA ALA A 144 29.42 7.92 -53.52
C ALA A 144 29.23 6.77 -54.52
N ASN A 145 30.04 5.72 -54.41
CA ASN A 145 30.06 4.57 -55.33
C ASN A 145 30.41 3.30 -54.54
N ASN A 146 30.02 2.11 -55.01
CA ASN A 146 30.15 0.84 -54.28
C ASN A 146 29.33 0.81 -52.97
N ILE A 147 28.07 1.31 -52.99
CA ILE A 147 27.21 1.36 -51.78
C ILE A 147 26.23 0.18 -51.68
N TYR A 148 26.25 -0.75 -52.64
CA TYR A 148 25.30 -1.87 -52.70
C TYR A 148 25.37 -2.84 -51.51
N ASN A 149 26.54 -2.99 -50.87
CA ASN A 149 26.78 -3.92 -49.76
C ASN A 149 27.12 -3.23 -48.42
N ILE A 150 26.86 -1.94 -48.31
CA ILE A 150 27.20 -1.13 -47.13
C ILE A 150 25.91 -0.51 -46.54
N GLY A 151 25.82 -0.37 -45.22
CA GLY A 151 24.75 0.35 -44.51
C GLY A 151 24.30 -0.35 -43.21
N TYR A 152 23.47 0.33 -42.42
CA TYR A 152 22.96 -0.13 -41.13
C TYR A 152 21.42 -0.14 -41.13
N THR A 153 20.83 -1.16 -40.51
CA THR A 153 19.36 -1.36 -40.46
C THR A 153 18.83 -1.58 -39.04
N GLY A 154 19.69 -1.96 -38.09
CA GLY A 154 19.28 -2.21 -36.70
C GLY A 154 19.14 -0.91 -35.91
N ALA A 155 17.98 -0.71 -35.26
CA ALA A 155 17.61 0.51 -34.55
C ALA A 155 18.68 1.06 -33.59
N THR A 156 19.43 0.20 -32.90
CA THR A 156 20.47 0.60 -31.94
C THR A 156 21.88 0.68 -32.53
N GLN A 157 22.07 0.31 -33.80
CA GLN A 157 23.37 0.39 -34.46
C GLN A 157 23.73 1.85 -34.68
N VAL A 158 24.95 2.22 -34.27
CA VAL A 158 25.54 3.52 -34.61
C VAL A 158 25.90 3.53 -36.10
N VAL A 159 25.48 4.58 -36.81
CA VAL A 159 25.77 4.76 -38.24
C VAL A 159 27.08 5.52 -38.39
N ASP A 160 28.21 4.81 -38.33
CA ASP A 160 29.55 5.41 -38.26
C ASP A 160 30.40 5.22 -39.53
N GLY A 161 29.85 4.64 -40.59
CA GLY A 161 30.55 4.49 -41.87
C GLY A 161 29.92 3.45 -42.78
N GLY A 162 30.67 2.39 -43.07
CA GLY A 162 30.33 1.39 -44.08
C GLY A 162 29.18 0.45 -43.69
N GLY A 163 29.13 -0.14 -42.50
CA GLY A 163 28.12 -1.17 -42.21
C GLY A 163 28.17 -2.37 -43.17
N GLY A 164 27.09 -3.15 -43.26
CA GLY A 164 27.06 -4.41 -44.03
C GLY A 164 25.70 -4.82 -44.60
N ALA A 165 24.72 -3.91 -44.63
CA ALA A 165 23.41 -4.17 -45.21
C ALA A 165 23.47 -4.27 -46.74
N GLY A 166 22.86 -5.32 -47.29
CA GLY A 166 22.84 -5.62 -48.73
C GLY A 166 21.86 -4.77 -49.55
N THR A 167 21.44 -5.29 -50.71
CA THR A 167 20.49 -4.66 -51.63
C THR A 167 19.04 -4.90 -51.20
N GLY A 168 18.09 -4.13 -51.76
CA GLY A 168 16.65 -4.35 -51.57
C GLY A 168 16.07 -3.90 -50.22
N VAL A 169 16.90 -3.41 -49.29
CA VAL A 169 16.50 -2.93 -47.95
C VAL A 169 16.79 -1.44 -47.78
N TRP A 170 15.95 -0.74 -47.01
CA TRP A 170 16.24 0.63 -46.56
C TRP A 170 17.34 0.60 -45.50
N LYS A 171 18.40 1.39 -45.71
CA LYS A 171 19.58 1.41 -44.85
C LYS A 171 20.15 2.81 -44.70
N TRP A 172 20.75 3.08 -43.55
CA TRP A 172 21.46 4.32 -43.29
C TRP A 172 22.95 4.18 -43.56
N ILE A 173 23.54 5.22 -44.17
CA ILE A 173 24.99 5.33 -44.42
C ILE A 173 25.45 6.71 -43.99
N ASN A 174 26.57 6.80 -43.27
CA ASN A 174 27.26 8.07 -43.03
C ASN A 174 28.24 8.31 -44.19
N ILE A 175 27.80 9.11 -45.15
CA ILE A 175 28.55 9.42 -46.39
C ILE A 175 29.80 10.26 -46.09
N SER A 176 29.80 11.02 -44.99
CA SER A 176 30.96 11.81 -44.56
C SER A 176 32.10 10.98 -43.97
N LYS A 177 31.85 9.72 -43.57
CA LYS A 177 32.83 8.85 -42.91
C LYS A 177 33.26 7.63 -43.72
N TYR A 178 32.68 7.40 -44.89
CA TYR A 178 33.05 6.29 -45.76
C TYR A 178 33.82 6.76 -46.99
N SER A 179 35.01 6.20 -47.21
CA SER A 179 35.82 6.53 -48.39
C SER A 179 35.43 5.61 -49.54
N PHE A 180 34.68 6.16 -50.50
CA PHE A 180 34.17 5.44 -51.68
C PHE A 180 35.28 5.17 -52.71
N GLY A 181 36.20 4.26 -52.40
CA GLY A 181 37.32 3.91 -53.27
C GLY A 181 38.46 4.94 -53.27
N GLY A 182 38.78 5.50 -52.09
CA GLY A 182 39.91 6.44 -51.92
C GLY A 182 39.55 7.92 -52.14
N GLN A 183 38.28 8.24 -52.36
CA GLN A 183 37.81 9.63 -52.38
C GLN A 183 38.00 10.27 -51.00
N ALA A 184 38.34 11.57 -51.00
CA ALA A 184 38.47 12.35 -49.77
C ALA A 184 37.11 12.43 -49.04
N LEU A 185 37.15 12.23 -47.72
CA LEU A 185 35.97 12.38 -46.87
C LEU A 185 35.49 13.83 -46.90
N VAL A 186 34.17 14.02 -46.95
CA VAL A 186 33.54 15.33 -47.04
C VAL A 186 32.71 15.59 -45.79
N THR A 187 33.01 16.68 -45.09
CA THR A 187 32.20 17.23 -43.99
C THR A 187 31.79 18.66 -44.33
N TYR A 188 30.68 19.14 -43.79
CA TYR A 188 30.08 20.41 -44.18
C TYR A 188 30.22 21.44 -43.08
N THR A 189 30.91 22.54 -43.39
CA THR A 189 31.08 23.67 -42.45
C THR A 189 30.01 24.72 -42.69
N VAL A 190 29.27 25.06 -41.64
CA VAL A 190 28.25 26.12 -41.64
C VAL A 190 28.79 27.32 -40.84
N PRO A 191 28.98 28.49 -41.47
CA PRO A 191 29.54 29.66 -40.80
C PRO A 191 28.51 30.38 -39.92
N ALA A 192 29.01 31.08 -38.90
CA ALA A 192 28.18 31.95 -38.06
C ALA A 192 27.57 33.09 -38.90
N GLY A 193 26.25 33.29 -38.78
CA GLY A 193 25.53 34.34 -39.52
C GLY A 193 24.96 33.91 -40.88
N SER A 194 25.19 32.68 -41.34
CA SER A 194 24.57 32.13 -42.55
C SER A 194 24.16 30.67 -42.33
N LEU A 195 23.07 30.47 -41.58
CA LEU A 195 22.59 29.14 -41.19
C LEU A 195 21.74 28.46 -42.27
N THR A 196 21.19 29.21 -43.23
CA THR A 196 20.48 28.66 -44.39
C THR A 196 21.45 28.51 -45.55
N GLN A 197 21.60 27.28 -46.03
CA GLN A 197 22.62 26.88 -47.00
C GLN A 197 21.99 26.06 -48.12
N THR A 198 22.60 26.07 -49.29
CA THR A 198 22.21 25.19 -50.41
C THR A 198 23.01 23.89 -50.34
N PHE A 199 22.36 22.75 -50.46
CA PHE A 199 22.98 21.44 -50.65
C PHE A 199 22.55 20.86 -52.00
N GLN A 200 23.47 20.24 -52.73
CA GLN A 200 23.16 19.68 -54.05
C GLN A 200 23.68 18.25 -54.20
N ILE A 201 22.88 17.42 -54.86
CA ILE A 201 23.24 16.07 -55.31
C ILE A 201 23.09 15.98 -56.83
N GLY A 202 23.73 15.02 -57.47
CA GLY A 202 23.58 14.80 -58.89
C GLY A 202 23.50 13.33 -59.27
N ALA A 203 22.77 13.04 -60.35
CA ALA A 203 22.57 11.68 -60.85
C ALA A 203 23.86 11.09 -61.42
N ARG A 204 24.21 9.85 -61.06
CA ARG A 204 25.34 9.11 -61.63
C ARG A 204 24.89 7.85 -62.38
N GLU A 205 24.07 7.02 -61.73
CA GLU A 205 23.46 5.78 -62.25
C GLU A 205 21.93 5.79 -62.00
N ASP A 206 21.22 4.80 -62.54
CA ASP A 206 19.81 4.50 -62.27
C ASP A 206 19.66 3.48 -61.12
N GLY A 207 18.45 3.26 -60.60
CA GLY A 207 18.17 2.17 -59.64
C GLY A 207 18.50 2.42 -58.15
N LEU A 208 18.96 3.62 -57.79
CA LEU A 208 19.22 4.03 -56.40
C LEU A 208 18.07 4.86 -55.80
N ASP A 209 17.40 4.34 -54.77
CA ASP A 209 16.32 5.04 -54.06
C ASP A 209 16.85 5.86 -52.87
N PHE A 210 16.27 7.05 -52.63
CA PHE A 210 16.55 7.92 -51.48
C PHE A 210 15.27 8.18 -50.67
N ASP A 211 15.34 8.05 -49.35
CA ASP A 211 14.26 8.44 -48.43
C ASP A 211 14.60 9.79 -47.78
N LYS A 212 15.75 9.85 -47.08
CA LYS A 212 16.13 10.98 -46.24
C LYS A 212 17.59 11.35 -46.35
N PHE A 213 17.86 12.64 -46.27
CA PHE A 213 19.17 13.21 -46.00
C PHE A 213 19.15 13.86 -44.62
N VAL A 214 20.20 13.63 -43.84
CA VAL A 214 20.33 14.15 -42.48
C VAL A 214 21.71 14.74 -42.28
N PHE A 215 21.79 15.99 -41.83
CA PHE A 215 23.03 16.58 -41.32
C PHE A 215 23.10 16.43 -39.81
N GLY A 216 24.09 15.68 -39.32
CA GLY A 216 24.37 15.51 -37.89
C GLY A 216 25.71 16.15 -37.52
N GLN A 217 25.80 16.85 -36.39
CA GLN A 217 27.03 17.53 -36.00
C GLN A 217 28.20 16.55 -35.84
N THR A 218 29.34 16.86 -36.45
CA THR A 218 30.56 16.04 -36.34
C THR A 218 30.98 15.91 -34.88
N GLY A 219 31.31 14.69 -34.45
CA GLY A 219 31.70 14.37 -33.07
C GLY A 219 30.58 13.75 -32.21
N TYR A 220 29.36 13.66 -32.74
CA TYR A 220 28.25 12.94 -32.12
C TYR A 220 28.00 11.58 -32.80
N TYR A 221 27.49 10.62 -32.02
CA TYR A 221 27.09 9.28 -32.45
C TYR A 221 25.58 9.24 -32.67
N PHE A 222 25.15 8.80 -33.85
CA PHE A 222 23.74 8.67 -34.21
C PHE A 222 23.43 7.20 -34.49
N THR A 223 22.43 6.66 -33.79
CA THR A 223 21.90 5.32 -34.10
C THR A 223 20.90 5.37 -35.25
N VAL A 224 20.59 4.23 -35.88
CA VAL A 224 19.51 4.13 -36.88
C VAL A 224 18.20 4.71 -36.33
N ALA A 225 17.85 4.43 -35.07
CA ALA A 225 16.65 4.99 -34.44
C ALA A 225 16.74 6.51 -34.26
N ASN A 226 17.91 7.06 -33.92
CA ASN A 226 18.08 8.51 -33.84
C ASN A 226 17.86 9.16 -35.21
N LEU A 227 18.41 8.59 -36.28
CA LEU A 227 18.28 9.12 -37.63
C LEU A 227 16.86 8.98 -38.18
N ASP A 228 16.21 7.83 -37.97
CA ASP A 228 14.81 7.61 -38.36
C ASP A 228 13.85 8.60 -37.69
N ALA A 229 14.08 8.90 -36.40
CA ALA A 229 13.23 9.78 -35.59
C ALA A 229 13.63 11.26 -35.64
N GLY A 230 14.73 11.63 -36.32
CA GLY A 230 15.28 12.98 -36.27
C GLY A 230 15.69 13.41 -34.85
N ALA A 231 16.08 12.46 -33.99
CA ALA A 231 16.40 12.69 -32.59
C ALA A 231 17.88 13.03 -32.38
N GLN A 232 18.18 13.70 -31.27
CA GLN A 232 19.53 14.16 -30.91
C GLN A 232 20.52 12.97 -30.78
N GLY A 233 21.73 13.14 -31.33
CA GLY A 233 22.84 12.19 -31.19
C GLY A 233 23.58 12.34 -29.84
N SER A 234 24.40 11.34 -29.49
CA SER A 234 25.16 11.32 -28.23
C SER A 234 26.61 11.78 -28.43
N ALA A 235 27.18 12.51 -27.48
CA ALA A 235 28.62 12.85 -27.48
C ALA A 235 29.52 11.67 -27.06
N THR A 236 28.92 10.57 -26.58
CA THR A 236 29.62 9.34 -26.16
C THR A 236 29.08 8.14 -26.93
N PRO A 237 29.92 7.15 -27.29
CA PRO A 237 29.43 5.94 -27.97
C PRO A 237 28.42 5.21 -27.07
N PRO A 238 27.33 4.63 -27.62
CA PRO A 238 26.48 3.71 -26.86
C PRO A 238 27.35 2.57 -26.30
N VAL A 239 27.36 2.42 -24.98
CA VAL A 239 28.01 1.29 -24.32
C VAL A 239 27.20 0.04 -24.62
N THR A 240 27.81 -0.94 -25.29
CA THR A 240 27.25 -2.28 -25.42
C THR A 240 27.32 -2.96 -24.05
N PHE A 241 26.16 -3.29 -23.48
CA PHE A 241 26.09 -4.04 -22.24
C PHE A 241 26.79 -5.38 -22.44
N THR A 242 27.90 -5.60 -21.73
CA THR A 242 28.64 -6.84 -21.72
C THR A 242 28.44 -7.50 -20.36
N PRO A 243 27.70 -8.62 -20.27
CA PRO A 243 27.55 -9.33 -19.00
C PRO A 243 28.91 -9.85 -18.52
N THR A 244 29.21 -9.65 -17.24
CA THR A 244 30.54 -9.89 -16.63
C THR A 244 30.64 -11.21 -15.85
N GLY A 245 29.52 -11.88 -15.62
CA GLY A 245 29.46 -13.05 -14.74
C GLY A 245 29.91 -14.35 -15.41
N PRO A 246 30.28 -15.37 -14.60
CA PRO A 246 30.06 -16.75 -15.01
C PRO A 246 28.54 -17.03 -15.07
N PRO A 247 28.10 -18.19 -15.58
CA PRO A 247 26.69 -18.59 -15.58
C PRO A 247 25.99 -18.44 -14.23
N PHE A 248 24.69 -18.17 -14.23
CA PHE A 248 23.90 -17.90 -13.00
C PHE A 248 23.93 -19.04 -11.99
N ALA A 249 23.87 -20.27 -12.48
CA ALA A 249 23.86 -21.48 -11.66
C ALA A 249 25.27 -22.00 -11.31
N THR A 250 26.33 -21.22 -11.56
CA THR A 250 27.69 -21.60 -11.16
C THR A 250 27.76 -21.92 -9.66
N GLY A 251 28.21 -23.13 -9.34
CA GLY A 251 28.31 -23.61 -7.95
C GLY A 251 26.97 -24.01 -7.31
N LYS A 252 25.87 -24.02 -8.07
CA LYS A 252 24.54 -24.47 -7.62
C LYS A 252 24.37 -25.97 -7.87
N PRO A 253 23.45 -26.62 -7.14
CA PRO A 253 23.28 -28.09 -7.19
C PRO A 253 22.51 -28.61 -8.40
N LYS A 254 21.93 -27.69 -9.18
CA LYS A 254 21.11 -27.93 -10.35
C LYS A 254 21.49 -26.88 -11.38
N TYR A 255 21.47 -27.27 -12.65
CA TYR A 255 21.85 -26.37 -13.74
C TYR A 255 20.73 -25.38 -14.06
N LEU A 256 21.11 -24.25 -14.66
CA LEU A 256 20.21 -23.32 -15.34
C LEU A 256 20.71 -23.14 -16.78
N GLY A 257 20.08 -23.87 -17.69
CA GLY A 257 20.42 -23.92 -19.11
C GLY A 257 19.57 -23.01 -19.97
N CYS A 258 19.86 -23.03 -21.27
CA CYS A 258 19.05 -22.40 -22.29
C CYS A 258 19.09 -23.19 -23.60
N ALA A 259 18.02 -23.09 -24.40
CA ALA A 259 18.02 -23.51 -25.79
C ALA A 259 19.06 -22.70 -26.60
N TYR A 260 19.74 -23.36 -27.52
CA TYR A 260 20.82 -22.81 -28.32
C TYR A 260 20.46 -22.80 -29.81
N SER A 261 20.64 -21.63 -30.41
CA SER A 261 20.64 -21.36 -31.84
C SER A 261 21.52 -20.14 -32.12
N SER A 262 21.76 -19.80 -33.39
CA SER A 262 22.61 -18.65 -33.74
C SER A 262 22.12 -17.33 -33.12
N ALA A 263 20.80 -17.14 -32.98
CA ALA A 263 20.21 -15.98 -32.32
C ALA A 263 20.47 -15.94 -30.80
N GLN A 264 20.60 -17.11 -30.16
CA GLN A 264 20.81 -17.24 -28.73
C GLN A 264 22.30 -17.30 -28.33
N ALA A 265 23.23 -17.46 -29.28
CA ALA A 265 24.66 -17.59 -29.00
C ALA A 265 25.32 -16.41 -28.25
N PRO A 266 24.98 -15.13 -28.51
CA PRO A 266 25.70 -14.00 -27.93
C PRO A 266 25.63 -13.94 -26.40
N PHE A 267 26.79 -14.10 -25.74
CA PHE A 267 26.95 -14.14 -24.28
C PHE A 267 26.33 -15.36 -23.59
N PHE A 268 26.04 -16.45 -24.31
CA PHE A 268 25.38 -17.63 -23.74
C PHE A 268 26.07 -18.14 -22.46
N GLY A 269 27.40 -18.29 -22.50
CA GLY A 269 28.20 -18.77 -21.38
C GLY A 269 28.36 -17.78 -20.21
N ASN A 270 27.84 -16.56 -20.31
CA ASN A 270 27.76 -15.62 -19.18
C ASN A 270 26.50 -15.82 -18.33
N TYR A 271 25.54 -16.59 -18.83
CA TYR A 271 24.21 -16.77 -18.23
C TYR A 271 23.93 -18.23 -17.88
N TRP A 272 24.25 -19.15 -18.79
CA TRP A 272 23.72 -20.51 -18.77
C TRP A 272 24.83 -21.57 -18.71
N ASP A 273 24.58 -22.64 -17.96
CA ASP A 273 25.52 -23.75 -17.73
C ASP A 273 24.98 -25.11 -18.20
N ALA A 274 23.96 -25.13 -19.06
CA ALA A 274 23.46 -26.31 -19.76
C ALA A 274 22.88 -25.94 -21.12
N VAL A 275 22.93 -26.86 -22.09
CA VAL A 275 22.62 -26.56 -23.49
C VAL A 275 21.69 -27.60 -24.12
N THR A 276 20.72 -27.12 -24.89
CA THR A 276 19.84 -27.94 -25.74
C THR A 276 19.78 -27.29 -27.12
N PRO A 277 20.00 -28.00 -28.23
CA PRO A 277 19.79 -27.43 -29.56
C PRO A 277 18.30 -27.12 -29.76
N GLU A 278 17.96 -25.89 -30.15
CA GLU A 278 16.56 -25.44 -30.28
C GLU A 278 15.82 -26.22 -31.39
N ASN A 279 16.50 -26.47 -32.51
CA ASN A 279 15.97 -27.23 -33.65
C ASN A 279 16.94 -28.27 -34.22
N GLY A 280 18.24 -28.08 -34.06
CA GLY A 280 19.27 -28.89 -34.72
C GLY A 280 19.26 -30.39 -34.43
N GLY A 281 18.61 -30.83 -33.35
CA GLY A 281 18.46 -32.26 -33.02
C GLY A 281 17.14 -32.87 -33.48
N LYS A 282 16.21 -32.10 -34.06
CA LYS A 282 14.93 -32.61 -34.57
C LYS A 282 15.13 -33.32 -35.90
N TRP A 283 14.51 -34.50 -36.08
CA TRP A 283 14.82 -35.39 -37.20
C TRP A 283 14.62 -34.73 -38.58
N GLY A 284 13.54 -33.98 -38.81
CA GLY A 284 13.30 -33.32 -40.11
C GLY A 284 14.26 -32.16 -40.41
N VAL A 285 14.90 -31.58 -39.38
CA VAL A 285 15.95 -30.56 -39.54
C VAL A 285 17.28 -31.22 -39.84
N ALA A 286 17.60 -32.29 -39.11
CA ALA A 286 18.83 -33.05 -39.28
C ALA A 286 18.83 -33.85 -40.59
N GLU A 287 17.70 -34.40 -41.05
CA GLU A 287 17.61 -35.27 -42.22
C GLU A 287 16.43 -34.89 -43.14
N SER A 288 16.37 -33.62 -43.55
CA SER A 288 15.33 -33.12 -44.45
C SER A 288 15.28 -33.87 -45.79
N THR A 289 16.42 -34.38 -46.24
CA THR A 289 16.57 -35.25 -47.41
C THR A 289 17.12 -36.59 -46.96
N ARG A 290 16.42 -37.68 -47.29
CA ARG A 290 16.77 -39.05 -46.86
C ARG A 290 18.25 -39.36 -47.14
N GLY A 291 18.98 -39.78 -46.10
CA GLY A 291 20.40 -40.13 -46.17
C GLY A 291 21.37 -38.94 -46.17
N THR A 292 20.89 -37.69 -46.14
CA THR A 292 21.73 -36.49 -46.05
C THR A 292 21.52 -35.79 -44.72
N TYR A 293 22.56 -35.75 -43.89
CA TYR A 293 22.47 -35.17 -42.55
C TYR A 293 23.08 -33.77 -42.45
N ASN A 294 22.35 -32.84 -41.82
CA ASN A 294 22.83 -31.52 -41.43
C ASN A 294 22.94 -31.41 -39.90
N TRP A 295 24.17 -31.47 -39.40
CA TRP A 295 24.47 -31.42 -37.97
C TRP A 295 24.91 -30.05 -37.45
N ALA A 296 24.91 -29.01 -38.30
CA ALA A 296 25.59 -27.74 -38.00
C ALA A 296 25.13 -27.08 -36.69
N GLU A 297 23.81 -26.98 -36.46
CA GLU A 297 23.27 -26.39 -35.23
C GLU A 297 23.49 -27.30 -34.00
N ALA A 298 23.35 -28.63 -34.17
CA ALA A 298 23.58 -29.59 -33.10
C ALA A 298 25.06 -29.62 -32.65
N ASP A 299 26.01 -29.53 -33.60
CA ASP A 299 27.43 -29.42 -33.31
C ASP A 299 27.78 -28.08 -32.65
N ALA A 300 27.15 -26.98 -33.06
CA ALA A 300 27.34 -25.68 -32.41
C ALA A 300 26.81 -25.68 -30.96
N ALA A 301 25.64 -26.27 -30.71
CA ALA A 301 25.10 -26.45 -29.37
C ALA A 301 25.99 -27.37 -28.51
N TYR A 302 26.52 -28.45 -29.08
CA TYR A 302 27.47 -29.33 -28.39
C TYR A 302 28.76 -28.58 -28.04
N ALA A 303 29.33 -27.81 -28.97
CA ALA A 303 30.52 -27.00 -28.72
C ALA A 303 30.29 -25.98 -27.59
N GLN A 304 29.10 -25.37 -27.53
CA GLN A 304 28.73 -24.48 -26.44
C GLN A 304 28.66 -25.22 -25.09
N ALA A 305 28.11 -26.44 -25.03
CA ALA A 305 28.06 -27.24 -23.82
C ALA A 305 29.47 -27.62 -23.32
N VAL A 306 30.38 -27.94 -24.25
CA VAL A 306 31.80 -28.15 -23.94
C VAL A 306 32.43 -26.88 -23.37
N ALA A 307 32.16 -25.71 -23.97
CA ALA A 307 32.72 -24.43 -23.53
C ALA A 307 32.25 -24.01 -22.13
N THR A 308 31.01 -24.31 -21.74
CA THR A 308 30.49 -23.99 -20.40
C THR A 308 30.76 -25.07 -19.35
N GLY A 309 31.24 -26.24 -19.77
CA GLY A 309 31.36 -27.43 -18.90
C GLY A 309 30.02 -28.06 -18.51
N GLY A 310 28.93 -27.61 -19.14
CA GLY A 310 27.55 -28.00 -18.85
C GLY A 310 27.09 -29.30 -19.49
N PRO A 311 25.92 -29.83 -19.07
CA PRO A 311 25.32 -30.97 -19.74
C PRO A 311 24.78 -30.58 -21.13
N PHE A 312 24.95 -31.48 -22.09
CA PHE A 312 24.33 -31.41 -23.41
C PHE A 312 23.10 -32.34 -23.45
N ARG A 313 21.92 -31.77 -23.72
CA ARG A 313 20.67 -32.52 -23.94
C ARG A 313 20.37 -32.56 -25.43
N PHE A 314 20.33 -33.75 -26.03
CA PHE A 314 19.90 -33.94 -27.41
C PHE A 314 18.37 -33.93 -27.49
N HIS A 315 17.83 -32.99 -28.25
CA HIS A 315 16.40 -32.79 -28.44
C HIS A 315 16.09 -32.79 -29.94
N THR A 316 15.39 -33.78 -30.49
CA THR A 316 14.77 -34.98 -29.88
C THR A 316 14.75 -36.14 -30.88
N LEU A 317 14.66 -37.39 -30.43
CA LEU A 317 14.65 -38.56 -31.33
C LEU A 317 13.30 -38.79 -32.00
N ILE A 318 12.21 -38.83 -31.23
CA ILE A 318 10.84 -39.15 -31.70
C ILE A 318 9.88 -38.03 -31.29
N TRP A 319 9.13 -37.51 -32.25
CA TRP A 319 8.12 -36.47 -32.03
C TRP A 319 7.11 -36.46 -33.19
N GLY A 320 5.97 -35.78 -33.01
CA GLY A 320 4.94 -35.69 -34.04
C GLY A 320 4.99 -34.44 -34.91
N THR A 321 6.01 -33.59 -34.82
CA THR A 321 6.18 -32.40 -35.69
C THR A 321 7.64 -32.26 -36.11
N GLN A 322 7.91 -31.46 -37.15
CA GLN A 322 9.27 -31.28 -37.71
C GLN A 322 9.96 -32.61 -38.02
N GLN A 323 9.20 -33.60 -38.47
CA GLN A 323 9.70 -34.89 -38.92
C GLN A 323 10.03 -34.84 -40.41
N PRO A 324 10.92 -35.71 -40.92
CA PRO A 324 11.19 -35.75 -42.35
C PRO A 324 9.93 -36.05 -43.16
N THR A 325 9.59 -35.17 -44.11
CA THR A 325 8.36 -35.28 -44.91
C THR A 325 8.32 -36.53 -45.79
N TRP A 326 9.49 -37.10 -46.10
CA TRP A 326 9.63 -38.32 -46.90
C TRP A 326 9.24 -39.61 -46.16
N LEU A 327 8.97 -39.56 -44.84
CA LEU A 327 8.47 -40.70 -44.06
C LEU A 327 7.00 -41.02 -44.34
N VAL A 328 6.22 -40.00 -44.70
CA VAL A 328 4.78 -40.13 -44.95
C VAL A 328 4.57 -40.92 -46.23
N GLY A 329 3.84 -42.03 -46.13
CA GLY A 329 3.55 -42.92 -47.26
C GLY A 329 4.50 -44.10 -47.42
N LEU A 330 5.54 -44.22 -46.59
CA LEU A 330 6.34 -45.43 -46.48
C LEU A 330 5.55 -46.57 -45.81
N SER A 331 5.93 -47.82 -46.08
CA SER A 331 5.41 -48.96 -45.33
C SER A 331 5.88 -48.91 -43.87
N GLN A 332 5.15 -49.54 -42.94
CA GLN A 332 5.56 -49.59 -41.53
C GLN A 332 6.96 -50.22 -41.35
N ALA A 333 7.30 -51.22 -42.18
CA ALA A 333 8.63 -51.83 -42.16
C ALA A 333 9.72 -50.85 -42.61
N ASP A 334 9.47 -50.06 -43.65
CA ASP A 334 10.40 -49.04 -44.14
C ASP A 334 10.53 -47.87 -43.16
N GLN A 335 9.44 -47.49 -42.49
CA GLN A 335 9.45 -46.50 -41.41
C GLN A 335 10.28 -46.99 -40.22
N LEU A 336 10.10 -48.23 -39.78
CA LEU A 336 10.90 -48.81 -38.71
C LEU A 336 12.39 -48.91 -39.11
N ALA A 337 12.70 -49.27 -40.35
CA ALA A 337 14.06 -49.26 -40.86
C ALA A 337 14.67 -47.85 -40.84
N ALA A 338 13.91 -46.83 -41.26
CA ALA A 338 14.33 -45.44 -41.21
C ALA A 338 14.56 -44.94 -39.78
N ILE A 339 13.71 -45.33 -38.82
CA ILE A 339 13.88 -45.00 -37.39
C ILE A 339 15.18 -45.61 -36.84
N ASN A 340 15.46 -46.88 -37.16
CA ASN A 340 16.71 -47.53 -36.74
C ASN A 340 17.95 -46.86 -37.37
N GLN A 341 17.84 -46.43 -38.64
CA GLN A 341 18.90 -45.67 -39.31
C GLN A 341 19.12 -44.30 -38.66
N TRP A 342 18.06 -43.60 -38.29
CA TRP A 342 18.14 -42.33 -37.58
C TRP A 342 18.84 -42.47 -36.22
N PHE A 343 18.44 -43.46 -35.42
CA PHE A 343 19.07 -43.73 -34.11
C PHE A 343 20.55 -44.10 -34.28
N ALA A 344 20.88 -44.89 -35.31
CA ALA A 344 22.26 -45.20 -35.66
C ALA A 344 23.06 -43.96 -36.07
N ALA A 345 22.49 -43.09 -36.91
CA ALA A 345 23.15 -41.87 -37.39
C ALA A 345 23.47 -40.90 -36.26
N VAL A 346 22.52 -40.69 -35.32
CA VAL A 346 22.76 -39.86 -34.12
C VAL A 346 23.86 -40.48 -33.25
N ARG A 347 23.81 -41.80 -32.99
CA ARG A 347 24.85 -42.51 -32.23
C ARG A 347 26.23 -42.34 -32.88
N ASP A 348 26.31 -42.56 -34.19
CA ASP A 348 27.57 -42.56 -34.93
C ASP A 348 28.16 -41.14 -35.04
N HIS A 349 27.34 -40.12 -35.27
CA HIS A 349 27.79 -38.73 -35.32
C HIS A 349 28.31 -38.22 -33.97
N PHE A 350 27.69 -38.67 -32.87
CA PHE A 350 28.10 -38.33 -31.51
C PHE A 350 28.97 -39.40 -30.84
N ALA A 351 29.52 -40.34 -31.59
CA ALA A 351 30.43 -41.34 -31.05
C ALA A 351 31.68 -40.65 -30.43
N GLY A 352 31.97 -40.96 -29.15
CA GLY A 352 33.03 -40.33 -28.39
C GLY A 352 32.73 -38.91 -27.88
N LYS A 353 31.57 -38.33 -28.22
CA LYS A 353 31.05 -37.08 -27.65
C LYS A 353 30.17 -37.37 -26.41
N ARG A 354 30.08 -36.41 -25.49
CA ARG A 354 29.25 -36.54 -24.28
C ARG A 354 27.81 -36.11 -24.55
N ILE A 355 26.91 -37.06 -24.74
CA ILE A 355 25.46 -36.79 -24.67
C ILE A 355 25.00 -37.13 -23.25
N ASP A 356 24.69 -36.11 -22.45
CA ASP A 356 24.28 -36.29 -21.06
C ASP A 356 22.82 -36.75 -20.95
N PHE A 357 21.95 -36.18 -21.79
CA PHE A 357 20.52 -36.50 -21.84
C PHE A 357 20.03 -36.63 -23.29
N ILE A 358 19.04 -37.49 -23.49
CA ILE A 358 18.30 -37.61 -24.75
C ILE A 358 16.81 -37.50 -24.45
N ASP A 359 16.16 -36.52 -25.07
CA ASP A 359 14.70 -36.49 -25.15
C ASP A 359 14.29 -37.56 -26.17
N VAL A 360 13.92 -38.74 -25.69
CA VAL A 360 13.64 -39.89 -26.56
C VAL A 360 12.31 -39.69 -27.27
N VAL A 361 11.27 -39.36 -26.50
CA VAL A 361 9.94 -39.04 -27.01
C VAL A 361 9.52 -37.69 -26.46
N ASN A 362 9.22 -36.75 -27.35
CA ASN A 362 8.61 -35.47 -27.02
C ASN A 362 7.09 -35.53 -27.24
N GLU A 363 6.33 -34.93 -26.32
CA GLU A 363 4.88 -34.68 -26.40
C GLU A 363 4.01 -35.92 -26.71
N PRO A 364 4.19 -37.05 -25.98
CA PRO A 364 3.44 -38.27 -26.25
C PRO A 364 1.92 -38.10 -26.14
N THR A 365 1.43 -37.17 -25.32
CA THR A 365 -0.01 -36.95 -25.10
C THR A 365 -0.60 -35.82 -25.95
N HIS A 366 0.24 -35.03 -26.62
CA HIS A 366 -0.19 -33.88 -27.43
C HIS A 366 0.12 -34.04 -28.91
N GLN A 367 1.35 -34.42 -29.25
CA GLN A 367 1.83 -34.53 -30.63
C GLN A 367 2.45 -35.92 -30.88
N PRO A 368 1.69 -37.02 -30.77
CA PRO A 368 2.18 -38.32 -31.22
C PRO A 368 2.42 -38.30 -32.76
N PRO A 369 3.33 -39.13 -33.28
CA PRO A 369 3.70 -39.16 -34.72
C PRO A 369 2.64 -39.89 -35.57
N VAL A 370 1.42 -39.38 -35.55
CA VAL A 370 0.27 -39.84 -36.33
C VAL A 370 0.10 -39.00 -37.60
N VAL A 371 -0.49 -39.58 -38.65
CA VAL A 371 -0.86 -38.81 -39.84
C VAL A 371 -1.93 -37.78 -39.47
N ARG A 372 -1.66 -36.50 -39.72
CA ARG A 372 -2.61 -35.40 -39.50
C ARG A 372 -2.91 -34.70 -40.82
N ALA A 373 -4.20 -34.46 -41.07
CA ALA A 373 -4.65 -33.81 -42.31
C ALA A 373 -4.00 -32.43 -42.47
N GLY A 374 -3.37 -32.19 -43.62
CA GLY A 374 -2.72 -30.91 -43.94
C GLY A 374 -1.36 -30.66 -43.28
N VAL A 375 -0.79 -31.64 -42.56
CA VAL A 375 0.51 -31.50 -41.87
C VAL A 375 1.52 -32.46 -42.49
N ALA A 376 2.41 -31.94 -43.33
CA ALA A 376 3.35 -32.75 -44.11
C ALA A 376 4.49 -33.38 -43.27
N ASP A 377 4.85 -32.75 -42.16
CA ASP A 377 5.98 -33.11 -41.28
C ASP A 377 5.52 -33.81 -39.99
N CYS A 378 4.38 -34.51 -40.03
CA CYS A 378 3.78 -35.19 -38.87
C CYS A 378 4.42 -36.54 -38.51
N GLY A 379 5.38 -37.00 -39.32
CA GLY A 379 6.06 -38.30 -39.16
C GLY A 379 5.21 -39.47 -39.66
N GLY A 380 4.00 -39.65 -39.10
CA GLY A 380 3.06 -40.70 -39.52
C GLY A 380 3.56 -42.13 -39.31
N TYR A 381 4.44 -42.36 -38.33
CA TYR A 381 5.16 -43.63 -38.12
C TYR A 381 4.82 -44.33 -36.78
N ILE A 382 3.77 -43.90 -36.07
CA ILE A 382 3.41 -44.48 -34.76
C ILE A 382 3.21 -46.01 -34.82
N ASP A 383 2.63 -46.53 -35.89
CA ASP A 383 2.34 -47.95 -36.05
C ASP A 383 3.61 -48.77 -36.31
N ALA A 384 4.62 -48.17 -36.96
CA ALA A 384 5.93 -48.80 -37.14
C ALA A 384 6.65 -49.07 -35.80
N LEU A 385 6.28 -48.34 -34.75
CA LEU A 385 6.77 -48.51 -33.38
C LEU A 385 5.83 -49.39 -32.52
N GLY A 386 4.76 -49.95 -33.08
CA GLY A 386 3.80 -50.82 -32.39
C GLY A 386 2.48 -50.16 -32.01
N GLY A 387 2.27 -48.88 -32.37
CA GLY A 387 1.03 -48.16 -32.12
C GLY A 387 0.69 -48.07 -30.62
N SER A 388 -0.60 -48.03 -30.29
CA SER A 388 -1.06 -48.10 -28.90
C SER A 388 -0.72 -49.44 -28.25
N GLY A 389 -0.74 -50.53 -29.02
CA GLY A 389 -0.49 -51.89 -28.55
C GLY A 389 -1.32 -52.29 -27.32
N THR A 390 -0.75 -53.12 -26.46
CA THR A 390 -1.47 -53.69 -25.29
C THR A 390 -1.49 -52.78 -24.08
N THR A 391 -0.48 -51.92 -23.93
CA THR A 391 -0.38 -50.99 -22.78
C THR A 391 -1.04 -49.64 -23.05
N GLY A 392 -1.45 -49.39 -24.29
CA GLY A 392 -1.88 -48.07 -24.77
C GLY A 392 -0.73 -47.16 -25.22
N TRP A 393 0.53 -47.53 -24.89
CA TRP A 393 1.72 -46.72 -25.10
C TRP A 393 2.91 -47.52 -25.67
N ASP A 394 2.65 -48.62 -26.39
CA ASP A 394 3.69 -49.53 -26.86
C ASP A 394 4.68 -48.82 -27.81
N TRP A 395 4.24 -47.85 -28.62
CA TRP A 395 5.13 -47.02 -29.43
C TRP A 395 6.17 -46.22 -28.62
N VAL A 396 5.80 -45.74 -27.43
CA VAL A 396 6.72 -45.06 -26.51
C VAL A 396 7.71 -46.07 -25.93
N ILE A 397 7.20 -47.24 -25.51
CA ILE A 397 8.05 -48.31 -24.95
C ILE A 397 9.08 -48.75 -25.98
N THR A 398 8.68 -49.02 -27.23
CA THR A 398 9.57 -49.41 -28.33
C THR A 398 10.62 -48.32 -28.60
N SER A 399 10.22 -47.05 -28.62
CA SER A 399 11.15 -45.92 -28.80
C SER A 399 12.24 -45.89 -27.73
N PHE A 400 11.87 -46.11 -26.46
CA PHE A 400 12.84 -46.16 -25.36
C PHE A 400 13.68 -47.44 -25.34
N GLN A 401 13.15 -48.58 -25.80
CA GLN A 401 13.94 -49.80 -25.99
C GLN A 401 15.05 -49.58 -27.02
N LEU A 402 14.71 -48.97 -28.16
CA LEU A 402 15.69 -48.59 -29.18
C LEU A 402 16.68 -47.58 -28.60
N ALA A 403 16.22 -46.54 -27.90
CA ALA A 403 17.13 -45.55 -27.32
C ALA A 403 18.10 -46.17 -26.31
N ARG A 404 17.65 -47.11 -25.47
CA ARG A 404 18.52 -47.82 -24.52
C ARG A 404 19.54 -48.70 -25.23
N GLN A 405 19.18 -49.31 -26.36
CA GLN A 405 20.09 -50.09 -27.19
C GLN A 405 21.17 -49.22 -27.87
N TYR A 406 20.78 -48.09 -28.47
CA TYR A 406 21.69 -47.24 -29.23
C TYR A 406 22.52 -46.29 -28.34
N PHE A 407 21.98 -45.87 -27.20
CA PHE A 407 22.57 -44.88 -26.31
C PHE A 407 22.66 -45.37 -24.86
N PRO A 408 23.42 -46.46 -24.58
CA PRO A 408 23.46 -47.06 -23.24
C PRO A 408 24.04 -46.14 -22.15
N ASN A 409 24.79 -45.11 -22.54
CA ASN A 409 25.49 -44.20 -21.62
C ASN A 409 24.76 -42.86 -21.40
N ALA A 410 23.72 -42.55 -22.17
CA ALA A 410 22.96 -41.31 -22.02
C ALA A 410 21.76 -41.53 -21.08
N LYS A 411 21.37 -40.49 -20.34
CA LYS A 411 20.12 -40.53 -19.56
C LYS A 411 18.93 -40.31 -20.49
N LEU A 412 17.97 -41.21 -20.45
CA LEU A 412 16.80 -41.17 -21.32
C LEU A 412 15.65 -40.42 -20.65
N MET A 413 15.15 -39.39 -21.33
CA MET A 413 14.12 -38.49 -20.84
C MET A 413 12.85 -38.60 -21.69
N LEU A 414 11.70 -38.60 -21.01
CA LEU A 414 10.39 -38.35 -21.61
C LEU A 414 10.09 -36.85 -21.44
N ASN A 415 9.54 -36.16 -22.45
CA ASN A 415 9.29 -34.71 -22.36
C ASN A 415 7.85 -34.35 -22.79
N GLU A 416 7.19 -33.39 -22.11
CA GLU A 416 5.79 -33.03 -22.34
C GLU A 416 5.44 -31.64 -21.78
N TYR A 417 4.44 -30.97 -22.36
CA TYR A 417 3.86 -29.72 -21.85
C TYR A 417 2.48 -29.91 -21.21
N SER A 418 2.04 -28.88 -20.48
CA SER A 418 0.77 -28.84 -19.73
C SER A 418 0.59 -29.95 -18.68
N VAL A 419 1.65 -30.66 -18.32
CA VAL A 419 1.62 -31.62 -17.20
C VAL A 419 1.72 -30.88 -15.86
N GLU A 420 2.26 -29.67 -15.89
CA GLU A 420 2.41 -28.75 -14.78
C GLU A 420 1.09 -28.03 -14.42
N ASN A 421 0.10 -27.98 -15.31
CA ASN A 421 -1.19 -27.32 -15.05
C ASN A 421 -2.44 -28.21 -15.19
N GLU A 422 -2.38 -29.31 -15.94
CA GLU A 422 -3.53 -30.21 -16.13
C GLU A 422 -3.38 -31.51 -15.30
N PRO A 423 -4.14 -31.69 -14.20
CA PRO A 423 -3.98 -32.86 -13.32
C PRO A 423 -4.21 -34.21 -14.02
N ALA A 424 -5.18 -34.27 -14.94
CA ALA A 424 -5.47 -35.50 -15.70
C ALA A 424 -4.30 -35.89 -16.63
N ARG A 425 -3.61 -34.90 -17.19
CA ARG A 425 -2.44 -35.11 -18.03
C ARG A 425 -1.24 -35.51 -17.20
N ALA A 426 -1.01 -34.85 -16.06
CA ALA A 426 0.02 -35.25 -15.10
C ALA A 426 -0.12 -36.73 -14.70
N ALA A 427 -1.34 -37.19 -14.41
CA ALA A 427 -1.60 -38.59 -14.07
C ALA A 427 -1.34 -39.56 -15.24
N THR A 428 -1.75 -39.19 -16.46
CA THR A 428 -1.47 -39.96 -17.67
C THR A 428 0.04 -40.06 -17.92
N TYR A 429 0.75 -38.95 -17.78
CA TYR A 429 2.19 -38.88 -17.97
C TYR A 429 2.97 -39.72 -16.95
N VAL A 430 2.54 -39.71 -15.68
CA VAL A 430 3.03 -40.61 -14.63
C VAL A 430 2.78 -42.08 -14.96
N THR A 431 1.64 -42.40 -15.60
CA THR A 431 1.35 -43.78 -16.05
C THR A 431 2.37 -44.24 -17.10
N ILE A 432 2.67 -43.40 -18.09
CA ILE A 432 3.69 -43.69 -19.12
C ILE A 432 5.08 -43.84 -18.45
N ALA A 433 5.46 -42.91 -17.58
CA ALA A 433 6.73 -42.96 -16.87
C ALA A 433 6.88 -44.25 -16.05
N ASN A 434 5.82 -44.71 -15.38
CA ASN A 434 5.83 -45.97 -14.62
C ASN A 434 5.95 -47.20 -15.52
N LEU A 435 5.29 -47.21 -16.69
CA LEU A 435 5.46 -48.30 -17.68
C LEU A 435 6.91 -48.43 -18.14
N LEU A 436 7.58 -47.31 -18.39
CA LEU A 436 8.99 -47.27 -18.78
C LEU A 436 9.91 -47.63 -17.61
N LYS A 437 9.64 -47.09 -16.41
CA LYS A 437 10.43 -47.33 -15.20
C LYS A 437 10.41 -48.80 -14.81
N ALA A 438 9.25 -49.45 -14.87
CA ALA A 438 9.12 -50.88 -14.59
C ALA A 438 9.97 -51.78 -15.50
N ARG A 439 10.41 -51.26 -16.65
CA ARG A 439 11.27 -51.93 -17.64
C ARG A 439 12.72 -51.45 -17.61
N GLY A 440 13.09 -50.54 -16.70
CA GLY A 440 14.43 -49.94 -16.65
C GLY A 440 14.75 -49.06 -17.86
N LEU A 441 13.74 -48.47 -18.50
CA LEU A 441 13.89 -47.77 -19.77
C LEU A 441 14.03 -46.24 -19.64
N ILE A 442 13.63 -45.62 -18.54
CA ILE A 442 13.63 -44.16 -18.34
C ILE A 442 14.51 -43.74 -17.16
N ASP A 443 15.19 -42.60 -17.30
CA ASP A 443 16.06 -42.03 -16.26
C ASP A 443 15.57 -40.69 -15.72
N ALA A 444 14.74 -39.96 -16.49
CA ALA A 444 14.29 -38.61 -16.13
C ALA A 444 12.93 -38.25 -16.75
N ILE A 445 12.22 -37.33 -16.09
CA ILE A 445 10.97 -36.77 -16.58
C ILE A 445 11.19 -35.28 -16.90
N GLY A 446 10.95 -34.91 -18.14
CA GLY A 446 10.94 -33.54 -18.65
C GLY A 446 9.55 -32.92 -18.60
N ILE A 447 9.51 -31.63 -18.26
CA ILE A 447 8.32 -30.79 -18.14
C ILE A 447 8.64 -29.49 -18.88
N GLN A 448 7.98 -29.19 -19.99
CA GLN A 448 8.35 -28.04 -20.82
C GLN A 448 8.29 -26.73 -20.02
N GLY A 449 7.16 -26.45 -19.36
CA GLY A 449 7.03 -25.25 -18.53
C GLY A 449 6.91 -23.97 -19.34
N HIS A 450 6.20 -24.03 -20.46
CA HIS A 450 5.92 -22.85 -21.29
C HIS A 450 4.91 -21.90 -20.62
N SER A 451 4.99 -20.64 -21.03
CA SER A 451 4.13 -19.54 -20.58
C SER A 451 2.64 -19.86 -20.60
N PHE A 452 2.15 -20.50 -21.67
CA PHE A 452 0.73 -20.79 -21.84
C PHE A 452 0.20 -21.82 -20.82
N SER A 453 1.05 -22.68 -20.26
CA SER A 453 0.69 -23.59 -19.17
C SER A 453 0.68 -22.89 -17.81
N LEU A 454 1.44 -21.80 -17.64
CA LEU A 454 1.83 -21.28 -16.33
C LEU A 454 1.15 -19.95 -15.96
N LEU A 455 0.98 -19.04 -16.91
CA LEU A 455 0.55 -17.66 -16.60
C LEU A 455 -0.84 -17.60 -15.97
N ASN A 456 -1.77 -18.44 -16.44
CA ASN A 456 -3.15 -18.48 -15.95
C ASN A 456 -3.41 -19.61 -14.92
N THR A 457 -2.35 -20.30 -14.48
CA THR A 457 -2.45 -21.41 -13.53
C THR A 457 -2.01 -20.96 -12.14
N SER A 458 -2.79 -21.30 -11.11
CA SER A 458 -2.47 -20.98 -9.73
C SER A 458 -1.23 -21.74 -9.25
N SER A 459 -0.41 -21.10 -8.39
CA SER A 459 0.81 -21.72 -7.84
C SER A 459 0.51 -23.04 -7.10
N ALA A 460 -0.63 -23.12 -6.41
CA ALA A 460 -1.07 -24.34 -5.72
C ALA A 460 -1.35 -25.50 -6.70
N SER A 461 -1.98 -25.21 -7.85
CA SER A 461 -2.23 -26.25 -8.87
C SER A 461 -0.92 -26.73 -9.49
N ILE A 462 0.01 -25.80 -9.77
CA ILE A 462 1.35 -26.14 -10.27
C ILE A 462 2.06 -27.06 -9.27
N GLN A 463 2.09 -26.70 -7.99
CA GLN A 463 2.72 -27.52 -6.94
C GLN A 463 2.08 -28.90 -6.78
N ALA A 464 0.75 -29.01 -6.85
CA ALA A 464 0.04 -30.29 -6.75
C ALA A 464 0.39 -31.23 -7.93
N ASN A 465 0.48 -30.67 -9.14
CA ASN A 465 0.90 -31.43 -10.30
C ASN A 465 2.38 -31.81 -10.22
N MET A 466 3.25 -30.91 -9.75
CA MET A 466 4.67 -31.24 -9.51
C MET A 466 4.84 -32.37 -8.49
N ALA A 467 4.01 -32.43 -7.45
CA ALA A 467 4.00 -33.55 -6.50
C ALA A 467 3.56 -34.86 -7.16
N THR A 468 2.55 -34.81 -8.04
CA THR A 468 2.11 -35.96 -8.84
C THR A 468 3.23 -36.46 -9.74
N LEU A 469 3.89 -35.54 -10.45
CA LEU A 469 5.00 -35.83 -11.37
C LEU A 469 6.24 -36.40 -10.65
N ALA A 470 6.45 -36.03 -9.39
CA ALA A 470 7.53 -36.57 -8.57
C ALA A 470 7.25 -37.98 -8.02
N ALA A 471 5.99 -38.44 -8.00
CA ALA A 471 5.59 -39.73 -7.41
C ALA A 471 6.32 -40.97 -7.96
N PRO A 472 6.70 -41.04 -9.26
CA PRO A 472 7.55 -42.11 -9.78
C PRO A 472 8.96 -42.15 -9.18
N ASN A 473 9.39 -41.19 -8.36
CA ASN A 473 10.75 -41.07 -7.83
C ASN A 473 11.82 -41.04 -8.95
N LEU A 474 11.51 -40.37 -10.06
CA LEU A 474 12.47 -40.03 -11.12
C LEU A 474 12.82 -38.53 -11.01
N PRO A 475 14.05 -38.13 -11.34
CA PRO A 475 14.44 -36.72 -11.34
C PRO A 475 13.61 -35.95 -12.37
N LEU A 476 13.10 -34.78 -11.97
CA LEU A 476 12.36 -33.87 -12.83
C LEU A 476 13.31 -32.84 -13.44
N TYR A 477 13.05 -32.44 -14.68
CA TYR A 477 13.73 -31.35 -15.36
C TYR A 477 12.69 -30.44 -15.99
N VAL A 478 12.82 -29.14 -15.78
CA VAL A 478 12.02 -28.17 -16.53
C VAL A 478 12.78 -27.86 -17.81
N THR A 479 12.21 -28.19 -18.95
CA THR A 479 12.99 -28.44 -20.17
C THR A 479 12.92 -27.32 -21.20
N GLU A 480 11.89 -26.47 -21.16
CA GLU A 480 11.57 -25.47 -22.18
C GLU A 480 10.91 -24.22 -21.54
N PHE A 481 11.47 -23.74 -20.42
CA PHE A 481 10.83 -22.70 -19.62
C PHE A 481 10.83 -21.33 -20.31
N ASP A 482 9.67 -20.70 -20.40
CA ASP A 482 9.53 -19.31 -20.82
C ASP A 482 8.29 -18.67 -20.17
N LEU A 483 8.29 -17.33 -20.05
CA LEU A 483 7.14 -16.56 -19.57
C LEU A 483 6.97 -15.31 -20.44
N ASP A 484 5.78 -15.18 -21.02
CA ASP A 484 5.41 -14.05 -21.86
C ASP A 484 5.34 -12.76 -21.05
N GLY A 485 5.55 -11.63 -21.71
CA GLY A 485 5.46 -10.32 -21.08
C GLY A 485 5.91 -9.19 -22.00
N LEU A 486 4.93 -8.54 -22.65
CA LEU A 486 5.20 -7.36 -23.49
C LEU A 486 5.66 -6.16 -22.65
N ALA A 487 5.18 -6.04 -21.42
CA ALA A 487 5.67 -5.08 -20.44
C ALA A 487 6.62 -5.75 -19.45
N ASP A 488 7.71 -5.06 -19.10
CA ASP A 488 8.73 -5.59 -18.20
C ASP A 488 8.21 -5.90 -16.79
N ALA A 489 7.27 -5.10 -16.29
CA ALA A 489 6.68 -5.31 -14.97
C ALA A 489 5.88 -6.63 -14.90
N ASP A 490 5.14 -6.96 -15.97
CA ASP A 490 4.34 -8.17 -16.05
C ASP A 490 5.23 -9.41 -16.15
N GLN A 491 6.26 -9.35 -16.99
CA GLN A 491 7.24 -10.44 -17.12
C GLN A 491 7.96 -10.69 -15.78
N LEU A 492 8.42 -9.62 -15.12
CA LEU A 492 9.07 -9.71 -13.81
C LEU A 492 8.17 -10.35 -12.76
N ALA A 493 6.90 -9.91 -12.68
CA ALA A 493 5.92 -10.47 -11.74
C ALA A 493 5.65 -11.97 -12.00
N ALA A 494 5.60 -12.37 -13.27
CA ALA A 494 5.43 -13.77 -13.65
C ALA A 494 6.64 -14.62 -13.21
N TYR A 495 7.86 -14.16 -13.48
CA TYR A 495 9.09 -14.84 -13.06
C TYR A 495 9.18 -14.96 -11.53
N GLN A 496 8.87 -13.90 -10.79
CA GLN A 496 8.82 -13.90 -9.33
C GLN A 496 7.81 -14.88 -8.75
N ARG A 497 6.69 -15.11 -9.45
CA ARG A 497 5.64 -16.05 -9.01
C ARG A 497 5.97 -17.51 -9.31
N ILE A 498 6.51 -17.79 -10.51
CA ILE A 498 6.52 -19.15 -11.06
C ILE A 498 7.91 -19.80 -11.00
N PHE A 499 8.97 -19.08 -11.34
CA PHE A 499 10.32 -19.65 -11.37
C PHE A 499 10.72 -20.30 -10.02
N PRO A 500 10.42 -19.71 -8.85
CA PRO A 500 10.71 -20.32 -7.55
C PRO A 500 10.04 -21.68 -7.34
N LEU A 501 8.82 -21.87 -7.86
CA LEU A 501 8.07 -23.13 -7.70
C LEU A 501 8.82 -24.33 -8.30
N PHE A 502 9.63 -24.08 -9.33
CA PHE A 502 10.47 -25.09 -9.98
C PHE A 502 11.88 -25.11 -9.39
N TRP A 503 12.50 -23.94 -9.24
CA TRP A 503 13.88 -23.84 -8.79
C TRP A 503 14.09 -24.40 -7.39
N GLU A 504 13.13 -24.18 -6.48
CA GLU A 504 13.20 -24.62 -5.08
C GLU A 504 12.61 -26.03 -4.88
N ASN A 505 11.95 -26.60 -5.90
CA ASN A 505 11.41 -27.95 -5.81
C ASN A 505 12.54 -29.01 -5.72
N PRO A 506 12.53 -29.89 -4.69
CA PRO A 506 13.59 -30.85 -4.46
C PRO A 506 13.57 -32.04 -5.43
N ALA A 507 12.54 -32.22 -6.25
CA ALA A 507 12.54 -33.21 -7.33
C ALA A 507 13.16 -32.66 -8.63
N VAL A 508 13.20 -31.34 -8.80
CA VAL A 508 13.76 -30.67 -10.00
C VAL A 508 15.29 -30.62 -9.92
N ARG A 509 15.97 -31.12 -10.95
CA ARG A 509 17.43 -31.25 -11.05
C ARG A 509 18.07 -30.33 -12.09
N GLY A 510 17.26 -29.57 -12.83
CA GLY A 510 17.71 -28.54 -13.75
C GLY A 510 16.54 -27.84 -14.42
N ILE A 511 16.77 -26.61 -14.86
CA ILE A 511 15.81 -25.81 -15.64
C ILE A 511 16.52 -25.35 -16.91
N THR A 512 15.89 -25.47 -18.07
CA THR A 512 16.38 -24.94 -19.35
C THR A 512 15.40 -23.87 -19.84
N MET A 513 15.87 -22.63 -20.05
CA MET A 513 15.08 -21.57 -20.68
C MET A 513 14.89 -21.89 -22.18
N TRP A 514 13.71 -21.65 -22.75
CA TRP A 514 13.48 -21.86 -24.19
C TRP A 514 13.84 -20.63 -25.03
N GLY A 515 15.09 -20.20 -24.88
CA GLY A 515 15.61 -18.96 -25.44
C GLY A 515 15.55 -17.80 -24.44
N TYR A 516 16.39 -16.80 -24.65
CA TYR A 516 16.48 -15.62 -23.78
C TYR A 516 16.67 -14.32 -24.57
N ARG A 517 17.09 -14.38 -25.84
CA ARG A 517 17.21 -13.22 -26.73
C ARG A 517 16.13 -13.26 -27.81
N VAL A 518 15.81 -12.08 -28.35
CA VAL A 518 15.00 -11.96 -29.58
C VAL A 518 15.46 -12.95 -30.67
N GLY A 519 14.51 -13.55 -31.37
CA GLY A 519 14.75 -14.60 -32.37
C GLY A 519 14.45 -16.02 -31.88
N HIS A 520 14.06 -16.20 -30.61
CA HIS A 520 13.50 -17.46 -30.10
C HIS A 520 12.01 -17.61 -30.41
N TRP A 521 11.46 -18.82 -30.23
CA TRP A 521 10.07 -19.18 -30.57
C TRP A 521 9.01 -18.16 -30.13
N ARG A 522 9.08 -17.66 -28.88
CA ARG A 522 8.05 -16.78 -28.30
C ARG A 522 8.43 -15.29 -28.28
N THR A 523 9.25 -14.86 -29.24
CA THR A 523 9.68 -13.45 -29.35
C THR A 523 8.48 -12.50 -29.49
N ALA A 524 7.45 -12.86 -30.26
CA ALA A 524 6.28 -12.02 -30.48
C ALA A 524 5.43 -11.79 -29.21
N GLN A 525 5.55 -12.67 -28.23
CA GLN A 525 4.86 -12.58 -26.94
C GLN A 525 5.70 -11.87 -25.85
N GLY A 526 6.88 -11.37 -26.23
CA GLY A 526 7.79 -10.69 -25.31
C GLY A 526 8.39 -11.63 -24.27
N ALA A 527 8.62 -12.91 -24.59
CA ALA A 527 9.23 -13.86 -23.65
C ALA A 527 10.76 -13.77 -23.58
N ASN A 528 11.42 -12.96 -24.44
CA ASN A 528 12.86 -12.74 -24.35
C ASN A 528 13.22 -12.08 -23.00
N LEU A 529 14.37 -12.43 -22.45
CA LEU A 529 14.91 -11.93 -21.18
C LEU A 529 16.01 -10.87 -21.40
N ALA A 530 16.61 -10.83 -22.58
CA ALA A 530 17.52 -9.79 -23.03
C ALA A 530 16.98 -9.15 -24.32
N ASN A 531 17.25 -7.86 -24.45
CA ASN A 531 16.88 -7.08 -25.63
C ASN A 531 17.85 -7.33 -26.80
N ALA A 532 17.51 -6.82 -27.98
CA ALA A 532 18.34 -6.96 -29.18
C ALA A 532 19.76 -6.39 -29.01
N ASP A 533 19.91 -5.34 -28.19
CA ASP A 533 21.17 -4.71 -27.83
C ASP A 533 21.92 -5.40 -26.67
N ASN A 534 21.41 -6.55 -26.21
CA ASN A 534 21.90 -7.36 -25.10
C ASN A 534 21.67 -6.78 -23.70
N THR A 535 20.98 -5.64 -23.57
CA THR A 535 20.59 -5.17 -22.24
C THR A 535 19.64 -6.18 -21.58
N GLU A 536 19.86 -6.42 -20.28
CA GLU A 536 18.99 -7.29 -19.50
C GLU A 536 17.64 -6.64 -19.27
N ARG A 537 16.56 -7.38 -19.47
CA ARG A 537 15.24 -6.99 -18.98
C ARG A 537 15.17 -7.21 -17.46
N PRO A 538 14.28 -6.53 -16.73
CA PRO A 538 14.17 -6.66 -15.27
C PRO A 538 14.02 -8.11 -14.77
N ALA A 539 13.33 -8.97 -15.53
CA ALA A 539 13.20 -10.39 -15.21
C ALA A 539 14.55 -11.13 -15.20
N LEU A 540 15.46 -10.83 -16.14
CA LEU A 540 16.79 -11.45 -16.23
C LEU A 540 17.71 -10.97 -15.10
N ALA A 541 17.68 -9.67 -14.80
CA ALA A 541 18.43 -9.08 -13.69
C ALA A 541 17.96 -9.64 -12.33
N TRP A 542 16.65 -9.80 -12.17
CA TRP A 542 16.07 -10.47 -11.01
C TRP A 542 16.51 -11.94 -10.94
N LEU A 543 16.43 -12.68 -12.05
CA LEU A 543 16.80 -14.10 -12.11
C LEU A 543 18.27 -14.32 -11.72
N ARG A 544 19.19 -13.48 -12.23
CA ARG A 544 20.60 -13.44 -11.85
C ARG A 544 20.75 -13.36 -10.33
N THR A 545 20.09 -12.38 -9.72
CA THR A 545 20.19 -12.11 -8.28
C THR A 545 19.53 -13.21 -7.46
N TYR A 546 18.38 -13.71 -7.89
CA TYR A 546 17.62 -14.75 -7.22
C TYR A 546 18.37 -16.10 -7.21
N VAL A 547 18.92 -16.51 -8.36
CA VAL A 547 19.68 -17.76 -8.47
C VAL A 547 21.03 -17.66 -7.76
N ALA A 548 21.76 -16.55 -7.93
CA ALA A 548 23.02 -16.32 -7.24
C ALA A 548 22.83 -16.22 -5.72
N GLY A 549 21.75 -15.54 -5.29
CA GLY A 549 21.38 -15.32 -3.89
C GLY A 549 20.53 -16.42 -3.26
N ALA A 550 20.31 -17.56 -3.94
CA ALA A 550 19.52 -18.66 -3.40
C ALA A 550 20.00 -19.04 -1.98
N TYR A 551 19.13 -18.75 -1.01
CA TYR A 551 19.38 -18.78 0.42
C TYR A 551 19.85 -20.17 0.86
N THR A 552 20.95 -20.20 1.62
CA THR A 552 21.51 -21.44 2.20
C THR A 552 21.00 -21.72 3.60
N GLY A 553 20.17 -20.83 4.17
CA GLY A 553 19.56 -20.98 5.50
C GLY A 553 18.28 -21.82 5.48
N PRO A 554 17.71 -22.11 6.67
CA PRO A 554 16.44 -22.82 6.79
C PRO A 554 15.31 -22.10 6.07
N MET A 555 14.62 -22.84 5.19
CA MET A 555 13.45 -22.34 4.48
C MET A 555 12.17 -22.91 5.08
N TRP A 556 11.17 -22.05 5.27
CA TRP A 556 9.83 -22.47 5.66
C TRP A 556 9.07 -23.04 4.46
N THR A 557 8.54 -24.25 4.59
CA THR A 557 7.69 -24.90 3.58
C THR A 557 6.22 -24.84 3.95
N GLY A 558 5.91 -24.91 5.25
CA GLY A 558 4.53 -24.94 5.73
C GLY A 558 3.73 -26.17 5.27
N ASN A 559 4.40 -27.27 4.94
CA ASN A 559 3.78 -28.44 4.33
C ASN A 559 2.74 -29.13 5.23
N THR A 560 2.89 -29.04 6.55
CA THR A 560 2.02 -29.72 7.52
C THR A 560 1.05 -28.76 8.20
N SER A 561 1.53 -27.59 8.63
CA SER A 561 0.73 -26.59 9.37
C SER A 561 1.45 -25.24 9.43
N GLY A 562 0.86 -24.25 10.11
CA GLY A 562 1.55 -23.00 10.47
C GLY A 562 2.48 -23.09 11.70
N ALA A 563 2.46 -24.18 12.48
CA ALA A 563 3.15 -24.23 13.78
C ALA A 563 4.68 -24.20 13.65
N TRP A 564 5.33 -23.16 14.21
CA TRP A 564 6.79 -22.95 14.13
C TRP A 564 7.61 -24.16 14.56
N ASN A 565 7.23 -24.81 15.66
CA ASN A 565 7.99 -25.93 16.23
C ASN A 565 7.73 -27.28 15.55
N THR A 566 6.87 -27.33 14.52
CA THR A 566 6.68 -28.55 13.74
C THR A 566 7.78 -28.64 12.71
N ALA A 567 8.72 -29.53 12.96
CA ALA A 567 9.93 -29.65 12.17
C ALA A 567 9.63 -29.92 10.68
N SER A 568 8.55 -30.63 10.36
CA SER A 568 8.12 -30.92 8.98
C SER A 568 7.66 -29.69 8.17
N ASN A 569 7.57 -28.51 8.80
CA ASN A 569 7.38 -27.25 8.10
C ASN A 569 8.70 -26.57 7.71
N TRP A 570 9.85 -27.15 8.05
CA TRP A 570 11.17 -26.62 7.77
C TRP A 570 12.00 -27.56 6.92
N ILE A 571 12.82 -26.98 6.06
CA ILE A 571 13.93 -27.65 5.40
C ILE A 571 15.21 -26.91 5.78
N THR A 572 16.09 -27.60 6.50
CA THR A 572 17.41 -27.07 6.88
C THR A 572 18.44 -27.57 5.88
N ASN A 573 19.17 -26.65 5.26
CA ASN A 573 20.37 -27.01 4.54
C ASN A 573 21.55 -26.84 5.52
N ASN A 574 21.90 -27.89 6.26
CA ASN A 574 23.02 -27.93 7.22
C ASN A 574 24.39 -27.80 6.51
N GLY A 575 24.66 -26.69 5.83
CA GLY A 575 25.95 -26.40 5.20
C GLY A 575 26.36 -27.37 4.08
N ALA A 576 25.45 -28.20 3.55
CA ALA A 576 25.73 -29.02 2.39
C ALA A 576 25.59 -28.18 1.09
N PRO A 577 26.42 -28.40 0.05
CA PRO A 577 26.05 -27.96 -1.29
C PRO A 577 24.69 -28.57 -1.59
N ALA A 578 23.78 -27.81 -2.17
CA ALA A 578 22.36 -28.18 -2.26
C ALA A 578 22.07 -29.41 -3.18
N ASN A 579 23.08 -30.24 -3.48
CA ASN A 579 23.04 -31.49 -4.25
C ASN A 579 23.35 -32.76 -3.44
N ALA A 580 23.48 -32.69 -2.11
CA ALA A 580 23.44 -33.93 -1.32
C ALA A 580 22.03 -34.51 -1.44
N LEU A 581 21.93 -35.73 -1.97
CA LEU A 581 20.72 -36.55 -2.06
C LEU A 581 19.71 -36.26 -0.92
N VAL A 582 18.56 -35.67 -1.24
CA VAL A 582 17.34 -35.92 -0.46
C VAL A 582 16.74 -37.25 -0.92
N SER A 583 17.54 -38.31 -0.90
CA SER A 583 17.02 -39.60 -0.44
C SER A 583 17.11 -39.69 1.09
N SER A 584 17.71 -38.68 1.76
CA SER A 584 17.84 -38.63 3.22
C SER A 584 18.03 -37.20 3.79
N ALA A 585 17.10 -36.26 3.58
CA ALA A 585 16.93 -35.22 4.60
C ALA A 585 16.33 -35.92 5.83
N THR A 586 17.19 -36.54 6.65
CA THR A 586 16.79 -37.29 7.85
C THR A 586 16.38 -36.38 9.00
N ALA A 587 16.36 -35.06 8.82
CA ALA A 587 16.01 -34.16 9.89
C ALA A 587 15.28 -32.93 9.37
N TYR A 588 13.97 -33.05 9.24
CA TYR A 588 13.07 -31.95 9.56
C TYR A 588 13.52 -31.40 10.93
N THR A 589 14.16 -30.24 10.97
CA THR A 589 14.61 -29.62 12.22
C THR A 589 14.08 -28.20 12.31
N VAL A 590 13.55 -27.87 13.47
CA VAL A 590 13.23 -26.48 13.81
C VAL A 590 14.55 -25.69 13.81
N PRO A 591 14.61 -24.51 13.16
CA PRO A 591 15.81 -23.67 13.12
C PRO A 591 16.34 -23.31 14.50
N LEU A 592 17.66 -23.12 14.58
CA LEU A 592 18.35 -22.61 15.75
C LEU A 592 18.34 -21.08 15.78
N ALA A 593 18.59 -20.50 16.95
CA ALA A 593 18.70 -19.05 17.13
C ALA A 593 19.80 -18.37 16.30
N THR A 594 20.71 -19.15 15.71
CA THR A 594 21.84 -18.71 14.88
C THR A 594 21.53 -18.68 13.39
N ASP A 595 20.38 -19.20 12.97
CA ASP A 595 20.08 -19.42 11.56
C ASP A 595 19.34 -18.25 10.92
N ASP A 596 19.46 -18.10 9.59
CA ASP A 596 18.68 -17.12 8.83
C ASP A 596 17.48 -17.80 8.18
N ALA A 597 16.29 -17.46 8.63
CA ALA A 597 15.05 -18.03 8.12
C ALA A 597 14.55 -17.29 6.88
N PHE A 598 14.15 -18.06 5.87
CA PHE A 598 13.49 -17.56 4.66
C PHE A 598 12.02 -17.99 4.62
N PHE A 599 11.12 -17.03 4.42
CA PHE A 599 9.67 -17.23 4.34
C PHE A 599 9.17 -16.98 2.91
N PRO A 600 8.89 -18.05 2.15
CA PRO A 600 8.41 -17.93 0.79
C PRO A 600 6.95 -17.46 0.74
N SER A 601 6.64 -16.65 -0.27
CA SER A 601 5.31 -16.10 -0.51
C SER A 601 4.30 -17.15 -0.95
N TYR A 602 4.79 -18.30 -1.42
CA TYR A 602 3.97 -19.39 -1.93
C TYR A 602 3.66 -20.47 -0.88
N ALA A 603 4.18 -20.38 0.36
CA ALA A 603 3.92 -21.42 1.37
C ALA A 603 2.43 -21.50 1.70
N ALA A 604 1.86 -22.70 1.63
CA ALA A 604 0.42 -22.93 1.84
C ALA A 604 -0.02 -22.58 3.26
N ASN A 605 0.80 -22.90 4.26
CA ASN A 605 0.62 -22.48 5.63
C ASN A 605 1.77 -21.56 6.03
N GLN A 606 1.47 -20.36 6.50
CA GLN A 606 2.47 -19.37 6.90
C GLN A 606 2.88 -19.56 8.37
N PRO A 607 4.13 -19.24 8.77
CA PRO A 607 4.63 -19.50 10.10
C PRO A 607 3.88 -18.75 11.20
N VAL A 608 3.56 -19.48 12.28
CA VAL A 608 2.95 -18.99 13.52
C VAL A 608 3.90 -19.32 14.68
N VAL A 609 4.47 -18.27 15.27
CA VAL A 609 5.41 -18.35 16.40
C VAL A 609 4.62 -18.35 17.71
N SER A 610 4.41 -19.53 18.30
CA SER A 610 3.81 -19.66 19.63
C SER A 610 4.87 -19.68 20.74
N GLY A 611 4.69 -18.87 21.79
CA GLY A 611 5.64 -18.77 22.90
C GLY A 611 6.90 -17.98 22.53
N ALA A 612 8.01 -18.24 23.22
CA ALA A 612 9.30 -17.61 22.94
C ALA A 612 10.10 -18.45 21.93
N GLN A 613 10.51 -17.83 20.82
CA GLN A 613 11.37 -18.42 19.81
C GLN A 613 12.50 -17.44 19.46
N ALA A 614 13.61 -17.95 18.94
CA ALA A 614 14.73 -17.13 18.50
C ALA A 614 15.28 -17.61 17.15
N ILE A 615 15.75 -16.66 16.35
CA ILE A 615 16.35 -16.88 15.03
C ILE A 615 17.36 -15.75 14.78
N ARG A 616 18.31 -15.90 13.85
CA ARG A 616 19.25 -14.81 13.54
C ARG A 616 18.56 -13.76 12.68
N SER A 617 18.29 -14.08 11.42
CA SER A 617 17.58 -13.18 10.52
C SER A 617 16.29 -13.76 9.98
N VAL A 618 15.41 -12.87 9.52
CA VAL A 618 14.16 -13.23 8.84
C VAL A 618 14.08 -12.48 7.52
N THR A 619 13.76 -13.21 6.45
CA THR A 619 13.40 -12.64 5.15
C THR A 619 11.98 -13.07 4.76
N LEU A 620 11.08 -12.11 4.59
CA LEU A 620 9.78 -12.27 3.93
C LEU A 620 9.94 -11.97 2.44
N SER A 621 9.68 -12.96 1.59
CA SER A 621 10.02 -12.90 0.16
C SER A 621 9.06 -12.09 -0.73
N GLY A 622 7.81 -11.85 -0.32
CA GLY A 622 6.80 -11.19 -1.15
C GLY A 622 5.41 -11.14 -0.53
N SER A 623 4.42 -10.63 -1.27
CA SER A 623 3.04 -10.34 -0.81
C SER A 623 2.24 -11.53 -0.24
N GLY A 624 2.58 -12.76 -0.62
CA GLY A 624 1.99 -13.96 -0.02
C GLY A 624 2.68 -14.44 1.27
N ALA A 625 3.86 -13.90 1.60
CA ALA A 625 4.61 -14.33 2.78
C ALA A 625 4.03 -13.63 4.01
N SER A 626 3.84 -14.37 5.10
CA SER A 626 3.48 -13.75 6.37
C SER A 626 4.14 -14.46 7.54
N LEU A 627 4.32 -13.73 8.64
CA LEU A 627 4.80 -14.27 9.90
C LEU A 627 3.83 -13.84 10.99
N THR A 628 3.22 -14.81 11.66
CA THR A 628 2.27 -14.55 12.75
C THR A 628 2.93 -14.71 14.11
N THR A 629 2.81 -13.69 14.97
CA THR A 629 3.17 -13.77 16.40
C THR A 629 1.92 -13.56 17.26
N PRO A 630 1.30 -14.61 17.82
CA PRO A 630 0.11 -14.47 18.67
C PRO A 630 0.41 -13.78 20.00
N ALA A 631 -0.66 -13.44 20.73
CA ALA A 631 -0.62 -12.85 22.06
C ALA A 631 0.35 -13.59 23.00
N GLY A 632 1.19 -12.84 23.72
CA GLY A 632 2.14 -13.40 24.67
C GLY A 632 3.32 -14.17 24.06
N SER A 633 3.43 -14.22 22.73
CA SER A 633 4.55 -14.85 22.02
C SER A 633 5.60 -13.83 21.61
N THR A 634 6.86 -14.26 21.55
CA THR A 634 8.00 -13.41 21.16
C THR A 634 8.88 -14.15 20.16
N LEU A 635 9.19 -13.51 19.03
CA LEU A 635 10.28 -13.92 18.15
C LEU A 635 11.48 -12.98 18.35
N THR A 636 12.57 -13.52 18.89
CA THR A 636 13.83 -12.80 19.06
C THR A 636 14.71 -12.95 17.84
N LEU A 637 15.14 -11.84 17.26
CA LEU A 637 16.09 -11.75 16.14
C LEU A 637 17.45 -11.28 16.66
N THR A 638 18.52 -12.01 16.34
CA THR A 638 19.90 -11.55 16.63
C THR A 638 20.59 -10.87 15.44
N GLY A 639 19.95 -10.91 14.26
CA GLY A 639 20.34 -10.28 13.00
C GLY A 639 19.18 -9.51 12.35
N ASN A 640 19.28 -9.22 11.05
CA ASN A 640 18.35 -8.30 10.36
C ASN A 640 16.96 -8.88 10.07
N LEU A 641 15.98 -7.97 9.88
CA LEU A 641 14.67 -8.27 9.31
C LEU A 641 14.58 -7.66 7.90
N THR A 642 14.22 -8.48 6.91
CA THR A 642 14.01 -8.04 5.53
C THR A 642 12.58 -8.33 5.10
N ASN A 643 11.80 -7.31 4.74
CA ASN A 643 10.45 -7.45 4.23
C ASN A 643 10.32 -7.01 2.76
N ASN A 644 10.19 -7.98 1.85
CA ASN A 644 10.06 -7.73 0.41
C ASN A 644 8.60 -7.80 -0.09
N GLY A 645 7.63 -7.48 0.77
CA GLY A 645 6.22 -7.39 0.43
C GLY A 645 5.29 -8.18 1.33
N GLY A 646 5.84 -8.97 2.26
CA GLY A 646 5.06 -9.81 3.17
C GLY A 646 4.43 -9.05 4.34
N ALA A 647 3.64 -9.79 5.12
CA ALA A 647 2.93 -9.27 6.27
C ALA A 647 3.51 -9.82 7.58
N LEU A 648 3.89 -8.92 8.49
CA LEU A 648 4.08 -9.25 9.88
C LEU A 648 2.70 -9.17 10.55
N ALA A 649 2.07 -10.32 10.76
CA ALA A 649 0.74 -10.42 11.34
C ALA A 649 0.85 -10.78 12.83
N GLY A 650 -0.13 -10.36 13.61
CA GLY A 650 -0.34 -10.85 14.96
C GLY A 650 -1.83 -10.81 15.22
N SER A 651 -2.50 -11.96 15.16
CA SER A 651 -3.87 -12.10 15.64
C SER A 651 -3.98 -11.90 17.16
N GLY A 652 -2.83 -11.77 17.83
CA GLY A 652 -2.71 -11.23 19.18
C GLY A 652 -1.47 -10.35 19.29
N ASN A 653 -1.36 -9.65 20.39
CA ASN A 653 -0.29 -8.74 20.83
C ASN A 653 1.09 -9.42 21.03
N GLY A 654 1.58 -10.16 20.02
CA GLY A 654 2.93 -10.75 20.02
C GLY A 654 4.03 -9.73 19.74
N THR A 655 5.28 -10.13 20.01
CA THR A 655 6.46 -9.25 19.95
C THR A 655 7.51 -9.77 18.96
N ILE A 656 8.04 -8.86 18.12
CA ILE A 656 9.32 -9.05 17.45
C ILE A 656 10.39 -8.31 18.26
N ALA A 657 11.42 -9.01 18.72
CA ALA A 657 12.48 -8.45 19.53
C ALA A 657 13.82 -8.47 18.80
N LEU A 658 14.39 -7.31 18.51
CA LEU A 658 15.73 -7.15 17.94
C LEU A 658 16.74 -7.15 19.07
N ALA A 659 17.43 -8.27 19.32
CA ALA A 659 18.32 -8.47 20.47
C ALA A 659 19.74 -8.89 20.07
N GLY A 660 20.19 -8.50 18.88
CA GLY A 660 21.54 -8.72 18.38
C GLY A 660 22.57 -7.93 19.18
N THR A 661 23.80 -8.43 19.17
CA THR A 661 24.97 -7.74 19.77
C THR A 661 25.51 -6.63 18.88
N ALA A 662 25.10 -6.59 17.61
CA ALA A 662 25.39 -5.52 16.65
C ALA A 662 24.10 -4.82 16.24
N ALA A 663 24.22 -3.56 15.79
CA ALA A 663 23.07 -2.80 15.32
C ALA A 663 22.35 -3.53 14.18
N GLN A 664 21.05 -3.75 14.33
CA GLN A 664 20.24 -4.49 13.37
C GLN A 664 19.58 -3.56 12.35
N THR A 665 19.24 -4.09 11.17
CA THR A 665 18.52 -3.36 10.14
C THR A 665 17.11 -3.91 9.96
N ILE A 666 16.13 -3.02 9.87
CA ILE A 666 14.77 -3.32 9.38
C ILE A 666 14.70 -2.80 7.94
N GLY A 667 14.75 -3.70 6.96
CA GLY A 667 14.87 -3.36 5.54
C GLY A 667 13.94 -4.16 4.63
N GLY A 668 14.29 -4.19 3.34
CA GLY A 668 13.51 -4.82 2.28
C GLY A 668 12.84 -3.80 1.36
N THR A 669 12.09 -4.28 0.38
CA THR A 669 11.41 -3.44 -0.62
C THR A 669 10.07 -2.87 -0.13
N SER A 670 9.58 -3.29 1.04
CA SER A 670 8.25 -2.94 1.56
C SER A 670 8.25 -2.51 3.02
N ALA A 671 7.19 -1.82 3.42
CA ALA A 671 7.03 -1.37 4.81
C ALA A 671 6.80 -2.54 5.77
N SER A 672 7.32 -2.44 7.00
CA SER A 672 7.10 -3.44 8.05
C SER A 672 6.18 -2.90 9.14
N THR A 673 5.06 -3.57 9.41
CA THR A 673 4.14 -3.18 10.49
C THR A 673 4.17 -4.20 11.63
N PHE A 674 4.58 -3.75 12.80
CA PHE A 674 4.71 -4.58 14.00
C PHE A 674 3.49 -4.38 14.93
N GLN A 675 3.04 -5.45 15.58
CA GLN A 675 2.15 -5.31 16.74
C GLN A 675 2.93 -4.72 17.91
N ASN A 676 3.94 -5.45 18.39
CA ASN A 676 4.94 -4.97 19.33
C ASN A 676 6.35 -5.15 18.77
N LEU A 677 7.21 -4.15 18.99
CA LEU A 677 8.60 -4.15 18.60
C LEU A 677 9.47 -3.84 19.82
N THR A 678 10.46 -4.68 20.10
CA THR A 678 11.51 -4.40 21.08
C THR A 678 12.83 -4.15 20.36
N VAL A 679 13.52 -3.06 20.68
CA VAL A 679 14.85 -2.73 20.19
C VAL A 679 15.86 -2.85 21.32
N GLY A 680 16.72 -3.85 21.22
CA GLY A 680 17.77 -4.19 22.17
C GLY A 680 18.91 -3.17 22.20
N THR A 681 19.85 -3.39 23.10
CA THR A 681 20.94 -2.44 23.44
C THR A 681 21.79 -1.99 22.26
N ALA A 682 22.03 -2.87 21.28
CA ALA A 682 22.83 -2.52 20.10
C ALA A 682 22.12 -1.56 19.13
N GLY A 683 20.81 -1.34 19.31
CA GLY A 683 20.00 -0.47 18.47
C GLY A 683 19.59 -1.09 17.15
N ALA A 684 18.77 -0.36 16.41
CA ALA A 684 18.32 -0.73 15.07
C ALA A 684 18.21 0.49 14.15
N THR A 685 18.33 0.26 12.85
CA THR A 685 18.21 1.30 11.82
C THR A 685 17.19 0.89 10.76
N LEU A 686 16.36 1.83 10.33
CA LEU A 686 15.42 1.61 9.23
C LEU A 686 16.13 1.78 7.87
N ALA A 687 16.01 0.76 7.01
CA ALA A 687 16.32 0.83 5.59
C ALA A 687 15.05 0.89 4.72
N ALA A 688 13.89 0.55 5.29
CA ALA A 688 12.55 0.68 4.70
C ALA A 688 11.58 1.29 5.73
N PRO A 689 10.40 1.83 5.32
CA PRO A 689 9.41 2.35 6.25
C PRO A 689 8.95 1.30 7.27
N ALA A 690 8.60 1.75 8.48
CA ALA A 690 8.09 0.85 9.51
C ALA A 690 6.99 1.47 10.37
N SER A 691 6.16 0.65 10.99
CA SER A 691 5.11 1.12 11.90
C SER A 691 4.88 0.16 13.07
N VAL A 692 4.37 0.68 14.19
CA VAL A 692 4.06 -0.10 15.40
C VAL A 692 2.60 0.17 15.80
N ARG A 693 1.83 -0.87 16.10
CA ARG A 693 0.41 -0.75 16.51
C ARG A 693 0.18 -0.64 18.00
N GLN A 694 1.02 -1.26 18.83
CA GLN A 694 0.78 -1.33 20.27
C GLN A 694 1.98 -0.82 21.08
N LEU A 695 3.07 -1.58 21.15
CA LEU A 695 4.17 -1.25 22.05
C LEU A 695 5.51 -1.23 21.30
N LEU A 696 6.21 -0.10 21.40
CA LEU A 696 7.62 0.02 21.09
C LEU A 696 8.43 0.08 22.39
N THR A 697 9.28 -0.91 22.64
CA THR A 697 10.20 -0.92 23.79
C THR A 697 11.62 -0.64 23.33
N LEU A 698 12.27 0.37 23.91
CA LEU A 698 13.58 0.86 23.50
C LEU A 698 14.61 0.72 24.61
N THR A 699 15.46 -0.29 24.50
CA THR A 699 16.69 -0.41 25.29
C THR A 699 17.88 0.19 24.52
N GLY A 700 17.92 0.04 23.20
CA GLY A 700 18.82 0.79 22.30
C GLY A 700 18.05 1.74 21.39
N ASN A 701 18.80 2.53 20.61
CA ASN A 701 18.20 3.53 19.73
C ASN A 701 17.57 2.89 18.49
N LEU A 702 16.43 3.40 18.05
CA LEU A 702 15.85 3.14 16.73
C LEU A 702 16.09 4.35 15.82
N THR A 703 17.00 4.25 14.87
CA THR A 703 17.31 5.32 13.93
C THR A 703 16.42 5.24 12.69
N THR A 704 15.63 6.29 12.42
CA THR A 704 14.68 6.29 11.29
C THR A 704 15.38 6.46 9.93
N ASN A 705 16.56 7.07 9.90
CA ASN A 705 17.41 7.19 8.71
C ASN A 705 16.67 7.76 7.48
N GLY A 706 15.83 8.78 7.72
CA GLY A 706 15.01 9.42 6.68
C GLY A 706 13.87 8.55 6.14
N ARG A 707 13.57 7.39 6.77
CA ARG A 707 12.44 6.53 6.43
C ARG A 707 11.25 6.85 7.32
N ALA A 708 10.05 6.75 6.77
CA ALA A 708 8.83 6.97 7.52
C ALA A 708 8.71 5.95 8.67
N PHE A 709 8.46 6.44 9.88
CA PHE A 709 8.18 5.63 11.06
C PHE A 709 6.89 6.10 11.72
N THR A 710 5.91 5.20 11.89
CA THR A 710 4.57 5.57 12.38
C THR A 710 4.15 4.75 13.60
N LEU A 711 3.76 5.45 14.67
CA LEU A 711 3.03 4.89 15.80
C LEU A 711 1.53 4.98 15.50
N LEU A 712 0.91 3.83 15.23
CA LEU A 712 -0.45 3.74 14.69
C LEU A 712 -1.52 3.95 15.77
N SER A 713 -2.69 4.41 15.36
CA SER A 713 -3.84 4.59 16.24
C SER A 713 -5.15 4.35 15.49
N ASP A 714 -6.08 3.63 16.11
CA ASP A 714 -7.41 3.35 15.59
C ASP A 714 -8.40 3.07 16.74
N ALA A 715 -9.61 2.61 16.40
CA ALA A 715 -10.63 2.27 17.40
C ALA A 715 -10.25 1.11 18.32
N SER A 716 -9.27 0.28 17.95
CA SER A 716 -8.77 -0.84 18.76
C SER A 716 -7.70 -0.41 19.76
N GLY A 717 -7.00 0.69 19.50
CA GLY A 717 -6.04 1.26 20.45
C GLY A 717 -5.07 2.25 19.84
N THR A 718 -4.20 2.81 20.67
CA THR A 718 -3.12 3.73 20.26
C THR A 718 -1.77 3.15 20.65
N ALA A 719 -0.81 3.19 19.73
CA ALA A 719 0.55 2.76 19.99
C ALA A 719 1.25 3.64 21.04
N MET A 720 2.16 3.06 21.80
CA MET A 720 2.96 3.76 22.80
C MET A 720 4.42 3.31 22.81
N VAL A 721 5.26 4.15 23.41
CA VAL A 721 6.70 3.94 23.53
C VAL A 721 7.10 3.83 24.99
N VAL A 722 7.92 2.83 25.30
CA VAL A 722 8.61 2.67 26.59
C VAL A 722 10.10 2.85 26.35
N ASN A 723 10.66 3.93 26.89
CA ASN A 723 12.09 4.22 26.85
C ASN A 723 12.74 3.62 28.10
N ALA A 724 13.42 2.48 27.97
CA ALA A 724 14.25 1.94 29.05
C ALA A 724 15.58 2.71 29.11
N SER A 725 16.30 2.73 27.99
CA SER A 725 17.54 3.51 27.83
C SER A 725 17.72 4.08 26.42
N GLY A 726 16.99 3.57 25.42
CA GLY A 726 17.08 4.03 24.04
C GLY A 726 16.00 5.05 23.67
N THR A 727 16.19 5.71 22.53
CA THR A 727 15.23 6.64 21.92
C THR A 727 15.02 6.35 20.43
N VAL A 728 13.96 6.93 19.85
CA VAL A 728 13.88 7.03 18.39
C VAL A 728 14.73 8.24 17.97
N VAL A 729 15.62 8.04 17.00
CA VAL A 729 16.50 9.08 16.45
C VAL A 729 16.02 9.42 15.04
N GLY A 730 15.52 10.66 14.88
CA GLY A 730 14.87 11.15 13.67
C GLY A 730 13.36 11.32 13.85
N ASP A 731 12.70 11.88 12.84
CA ASP A 731 11.27 12.17 12.91
C ASP A 731 10.41 10.91 12.79
N ALA A 732 9.29 10.94 13.51
CA ALA A 732 8.26 9.92 13.52
C ALA A 732 6.87 10.57 13.47
N THR A 733 5.90 9.81 12.98
CA THR A 733 4.48 10.16 13.02
C THR A 733 3.81 9.46 14.19
N VAL A 734 3.13 10.20 15.05
CA VAL A 734 2.28 9.66 16.11
C VAL A 734 0.84 9.94 15.77
N GLN A 735 0.08 8.87 15.49
CA GLN A 735 -1.32 9.01 15.15
C GLN A 735 -2.18 9.06 16.42
N ARG A 736 -3.30 9.77 16.35
CA ARG A 736 -4.27 9.84 17.45
C ARG A 736 -5.70 9.76 16.94
N TYR A 737 -6.32 8.62 17.23
CA TYR A 737 -7.75 8.37 17.10
C TYR A 737 -8.45 8.52 18.45
N ILE A 738 -9.34 9.51 18.61
CA ILE A 738 -10.15 9.68 19.83
C ILE A 738 -11.50 9.00 19.62
N THR A 739 -11.78 7.92 20.37
CA THR A 739 -13.08 7.25 20.35
C THR A 739 -14.23 8.25 20.57
N PRO A 740 -15.11 8.46 19.58
CA PRO A 740 -16.09 9.53 19.65
C PRO A 740 -17.27 9.19 20.57
N ASN A 741 -17.66 10.13 21.44
CA ASN A 741 -19.01 10.16 22.04
C ASN A 741 -20.04 10.78 21.07
N ASN A 742 -19.57 11.56 20.09
CA ASN A 742 -20.35 12.03 18.95
C ASN A 742 -19.52 11.84 17.67
N THR A 743 -20.16 11.33 16.62
CA THR A 743 -19.50 11.06 15.34
C THR A 743 -19.34 12.31 14.47
N GLY A 744 -20.13 13.35 14.70
CA GLY A 744 -20.10 14.61 13.96
C GLY A 744 -19.01 15.59 14.40
N LEU A 745 -19.18 16.85 14.00
CA LEU A 745 -18.34 17.96 14.45
C LEU A 745 -18.42 18.12 15.97
N GLY A 746 -17.28 18.35 16.59
CA GLY A 746 -17.12 18.48 18.03
C GLY A 746 -15.71 18.89 18.41
N TYR A 747 -15.58 19.61 19.53
CA TYR A 747 -14.29 19.97 20.09
C TYR A 747 -13.61 18.77 20.75
N ARG A 748 -12.34 18.55 20.40
CA ARG A 748 -11.48 17.50 20.95
C ARG A 748 -10.16 18.12 21.36
N HIS A 749 -9.69 17.79 22.56
CA HIS A 749 -8.47 18.36 23.10
C HIS A 749 -7.28 17.46 22.79
N TYR A 750 -6.31 18.01 22.08
CA TYR A 750 -5.07 17.35 21.69
C TYR A 750 -3.86 18.03 22.33
N ALA A 751 -2.76 17.31 22.39
CA ALA A 751 -1.44 17.85 22.67
C ALA A 751 -0.38 17.08 21.88
N PRO A 752 0.72 17.72 21.45
CA PRO A 752 1.71 17.06 20.63
C PRO A 752 2.58 16.10 21.47
N PRO A 753 2.63 14.79 21.14
CA PRO A 753 3.52 13.82 21.76
C PRO A 753 4.95 13.85 21.16
N VAL A 754 5.19 14.80 20.25
CA VAL A 754 6.46 15.02 19.53
C VAL A 754 6.87 16.49 19.63
N SER A 755 8.13 16.77 19.37
CA SER A 755 8.68 18.10 19.16
C SER A 755 8.82 18.38 17.66
N GLY A 756 8.46 19.58 17.22
CA GLY A 756 8.56 20.01 15.82
C GLY A 756 7.23 20.05 15.05
N SER A 757 6.15 19.56 15.64
CA SER A 757 4.82 19.59 15.01
C SER A 757 4.22 21.01 15.00
N THR A 758 3.42 21.31 14.00
CA THR A 758 2.75 22.61 13.78
C THR A 758 1.23 22.47 13.71
N VAL A 759 0.50 23.58 13.75
CA VAL A 759 -0.96 23.59 13.61
C VAL A 759 -1.41 22.94 12.29
N ALA A 760 -0.59 23.02 11.23
CA ALA A 760 -0.87 22.37 9.95
C ALA A 760 -1.00 20.84 10.06
N ASP A 761 -0.28 20.21 10.99
CA ASP A 761 -0.30 18.75 11.18
C ASP A 761 -1.63 18.24 11.74
N LEU A 762 -2.48 19.14 12.29
CA LEU A 762 -3.84 18.79 12.70
C LEU A 762 -4.78 18.53 11.51
N ALA A 763 -4.31 18.73 10.27
CA ALA A 763 -5.05 18.39 9.07
C ALA A 763 -5.24 16.88 8.94
N THR A 764 -6.42 16.48 8.45
CA THR A 764 -6.78 15.07 8.24
C THR A 764 -7.55 14.96 6.93
N ALA A 765 -7.86 13.73 6.49
CA ALA A 765 -8.64 13.54 5.26
C ALA A 765 -10.02 14.22 5.39
N GLY A 766 -10.23 15.27 4.59
CA GLY A 766 -11.48 16.05 4.59
C GLY A 766 -11.60 17.09 5.71
N PHE A 767 -10.52 17.40 6.44
CA PHE A 767 -10.48 18.50 7.41
C PHE A 767 -9.18 19.30 7.27
N THR A 768 -9.31 20.60 7.09
CA THR A 768 -8.21 21.55 7.11
C THR A 768 -8.38 22.49 8.30
N PRO A 769 -7.36 22.65 9.16
CA PRO A 769 -7.40 23.60 10.26
C PRO A 769 -7.65 25.03 9.74
N VAL A 770 -8.52 25.76 10.42
CA VAL A 770 -8.79 27.17 10.17
C VAL A 770 -8.30 27.96 11.38
N VAL A 771 -7.40 28.90 11.14
CA VAL A 771 -6.91 29.83 12.14
C VAL A 771 -7.34 31.25 11.76
N ASN A 772 -7.71 32.06 12.74
CA ASN A 772 -8.06 33.46 12.55
C ASN A 772 -7.64 34.29 13.78
N PRO A 773 -6.44 34.91 13.78
CA PRO A 773 -5.94 35.68 14.92
C PRO A 773 -6.82 36.87 15.30
N ASN A 774 -7.68 37.37 14.40
CA ASN A 774 -8.66 38.43 14.74
C ASN A 774 -9.67 37.95 15.80
N TYR A 775 -9.88 36.64 15.94
CA TYR A 775 -10.68 36.08 17.04
C TYR A 775 -10.14 36.51 18.42
N ASN A 776 -8.83 36.73 18.52
CA ASN A 776 -8.17 37.02 19.79
C ASN A 776 -8.48 38.43 20.31
N THR A 777 -8.94 39.32 19.43
CA THR A 777 -9.30 40.70 19.76
C THR A 777 -10.80 40.98 19.60
N VAL A 778 -11.44 40.39 18.59
CA VAL A 778 -12.84 40.66 18.21
C VAL A 778 -13.82 39.65 18.82
N GLY A 779 -13.37 38.44 19.18
CA GLY A 779 -14.22 37.39 19.73
C GLY A 779 -15.00 36.60 18.68
N ASN A 780 -16.18 36.08 19.05
CA ASN A 780 -16.91 35.06 18.30
C ASN A 780 -17.68 35.54 17.05
N THR A 781 -17.49 36.79 16.62
CA THR A 781 -18.15 37.38 15.44
C THR A 781 -17.30 37.35 14.18
N VAL A 782 -16.08 36.82 14.26
CA VAL A 782 -15.16 36.74 13.11
C VAL A 782 -15.61 35.74 12.06
N THR A 783 -15.31 36.05 10.80
CA THR A 783 -15.46 35.15 9.66
C THR A 783 -14.12 35.09 8.89
N SER A 784 -13.60 33.93 8.52
CA SER A 784 -13.99 32.56 8.90
C SER A 784 -13.77 32.28 10.39
N PHE A 785 -14.62 31.46 11.00
CA PHE A 785 -14.50 31.09 12.41
C PHE A 785 -13.35 30.07 12.61
N PRO A 786 -12.48 30.23 13.62
CA PRO A 786 -11.38 29.28 13.84
C PRO A 786 -11.90 27.87 14.19
N THR A 787 -11.14 26.84 13.80
CA THR A 787 -11.40 25.45 14.20
C THR A 787 -10.35 24.92 15.19
N VAL A 788 -9.25 25.66 15.42
CA VAL A 788 -8.20 25.34 16.38
C VAL A 788 -8.10 26.46 17.41
N PHE A 789 -8.03 26.08 18.69
CA PHE A 789 -7.92 27.03 19.80
C PHE A 789 -6.88 26.58 20.82
N GLY A 790 -6.03 27.50 21.27
CA GLY A 790 -5.38 27.43 22.57
C GLY A 790 -6.27 28.01 23.67
N TYR A 791 -5.79 27.98 24.91
CA TYR A 791 -6.49 28.62 26.04
C TYR A 791 -5.54 29.51 26.83
N ASN A 792 -5.96 30.75 27.04
CA ASN A 792 -5.19 31.80 27.70
C ASN A 792 -6.06 32.51 28.75
N SER A 793 -5.84 32.19 30.02
CA SER A 793 -6.60 32.73 31.15
C SER A 793 -6.48 34.25 31.32
N SER A 794 -5.45 34.89 30.74
CA SER A 794 -5.30 36.35 30.84
C SER A 794 -6.38 37.12 30.07
N ARG A 795 -7.08 36.47 29.12
CA ARG A 795 -8.13 37.08 28.31
C ARG A 795 -9.48 37.23 29.02
N LEU A 796 -9.63 36.60 30.18
CA LEU A 796 -10.88 36.62 30.97
C LEU A 796 -11.25 38.03 31.48
N PHE A 797 -10.31 38.97 31.47
CA PHE A 797 -10.53 40.35 31.90
C PHE A 797 -11.16 41.27 30.84
N ALA A 798 -11.33 40.80 29.61
CA ALA A 798 -11.76 41.62 28.47
C ALA A 798 -13.28 41.63 28.19
N SER A 799 -14.14 41.10 29.08
CA SER A 799 -15.57 40.95 28.80
C SER A 799 -16.49 41.74 29.74
N ALA A 800 -17.39 42.52 29.13
CA ALA A 800 -18.56 43.17 29.74
C ALA A 800 -19.90 42.72 29.09
N ALA A 801 -19.96 41.54 28.45
CA ALA A 801 -21.19 41.06 27.80
C ALA A 801 -21.92 40.00 28.67
N PRO A 802 -23.24 40.16 28.93
CA PRO A 802 -23.95 39.42 29.99
C PRO A 802 -24.45 38.00 29.65
N THR A 803 -24.09 37.40 28.51
CA THR A 803 -24.74 36.15 28.01
C THR A 803 -23.83 34.93 27.82
N THR A 804 -22.52 35.04 28.04
CA THR A 804 -21.54 33.93 27.89
C THR A 804 -20.73 33.73 29.18
N SER A 805 -20.36 32.49 29.52
CA SER A 805 -19.55 32.22 30.72
C SER A 805 -18.22 32.95 30.64
N ALA A 806 -17.65 33.38 31.78
CA ALA A 806 -16.38 34.09 31.74
C ALA A 806 -15.28 33.18 31.19
N PHE A 807 -15.29 31.89 31.55
CA PHE A 807 -14.40 30.84 31.04
C PHE A 807 -14.25 30.84 29.51
N ASP A 808 -15.34 31.05 28.77
CA ASP A 808 -15.37 30.99 27.29
C ASP A 808 -14.50 32.09 26.64
N TYR A 809 -14.17 33.17 27.34
CA TYR A 809 -13.29 34.22 26.82
C TYR A 809 -11.81 33.84 26.80
N GLY A 810 -11.44 32.74 27.46
CA GLY A 810 -10.05 32.26 27.49
C GLY A 810 -9.60 31.60 26.18
N TRP A 811 -10.51 31.14 25.32
CA TRP A 811 -10.15 30.51 24.05
C TRP A 811 -9.43 31.48 23.12
N GLU A 812 -8.36 31.06 22.46
CA GLU A 812 -7.60 31.87 21.48
C GLU A 812 -7.23 31.08 20.23
N SER A 813 -7.31 31.72 19.06
CA SER A 813 -6.87 31.12 17.80
C SER A 813 -5.35 31.26 17.66
N PRO A 814 -4.65 30.25 17.14
CA PRO A 814 -3.31 30.42 16.59
C PRO A 814 -3.28 31.51 15.51
N THR A 815 -2.09 32.03 15.23
CA THR A 815 -1.85 33.09 14.25
C THR A 815 -1.74 32.52 12.84
N THR A 816 -0.99 31.43 12.68
CA THR A 816 -0.76 30.78 11.39
C THR A 816 -0.79 29.26 11.51
N LEU A 817 -0.95 28.57 10.38
CA LEU A 817 -0.80 27.11 10.34
C LEU A 817 0.63 26.64 10.64
N GLY A 818 1.63 27.52 10.49
CA GLY A 818 3.03 27.23 10.80
C GLY A 818 3.38 27.41 12.29
N ASP A 819 2.43 27.84 13.12
CA ASP A 819 2.65 27.99 14.55
C ASP A 819 2.95 26.61 15.17
N ALA A 820 3.98 26.55 16.02
CA ALA A 820 4.38 25.31 16.67
C ALA A 820 3.32 24.84 17.68
N LEU A 821 3.02 23.55 17.67
CA LEU A 821 2.32 22.90 18.78
C LEU A 821 3.36 22.61 19.87
N ILE A 822 3.18 23.22 21.04
CA ILE A 822 4.18 23.17 22.13
C ILE A 822 3.94 21.92 22.99
N PRO A 823 4.96 21.05 23.19
CA PRO A 823 4.85 19.93 24.13
C PRO A 823 4.40 20.38 25.53
N GLY A 824 3.38 19.71 26.05
CA GLY A 824 2.79 19.99 27.36
C GLY A 824 1.68 21.04 27.34
N GLN A 825 1.44 21.69 26.20
CA GLN A 825 0.29 22.57 25.97
C GLN A 825 -0.81 21.81 25.24
N GLY A 826 -2.06 22.06 25.63
CA GLY A 826 -3.22 21.49 24.95
C GLY A 826 -3.86 22.46 23.97
N TYR A 827 -4.54 21.90 22.97
CA TYR A 827 -5.22 22.61 21.90
C TYR A 827 -6.60 21.97 21.68
N SER A 828 -7.63 22.78 21.56
CA SER A 828 -8.98 22.35 21.25
C SER A 828 -9.23 22.45 19.75
N VAL A 829 -9.67 21.36 19.13
CA VAL A 829 -9.85 21.27 17.68
C VAL A 829 -11.28 20.80 17.38
N ASN A 830 -12.00 21.55 16.54
CA ASN A 830 -13.34 21.21 16.11
C ASN A 830 -13.30 20.41 14.80
N LEU A 831 -13.53 19.10 14.90
CA LEU A 831 -13.48 18.19 13.75
C LEU A 831 -14.46 17.02 13.91
N SER A 832 -14.55 16.13 12.92
CA SER A 832 -15.40 14.92 12.97
C SER A 832 -14.85 13.86 13.93
N GLY A 833 -15.71 13.05 14.54
CA GLY A 833 -15.31 11.99 15.48
C GLY A 833 -14.54 10.82 14.91
N THR A 834 -14.52 10.68 13.59
CA THR A 834 -13.84 9.58 12.89
C THR A 834 -12.44 9.94 12.41
N GLN A 835 -11.98 11.17 12.62
CA GLN A 835 -10.69 11.61 12.09
C GLN A 835 -9.51 11.03 12.88
N LEU A 836 -8.42 10.82 12.16
CA LEU A 836 -7.14 10.36 12.66
C LEU A 836 -6.11 11.48 12.51
N VAL A 837 -5.66 12.06 13.63
CA VAL A 837 -4.71 13.18 13.63
C VAL A 837 -3.28 12.65 13.68
N ASP A 838 -2.40 13.18 12.82
CA ASP A 838 -1.00 12.80 12.74
C ASP A 838 -0.11 13.91 13.33
N PHE A 839 0.67 13.61 14.37
CA PHE A 839 1.72 14.52 14.86
C PHE A 839 3.06 14.08 14.31
N VAL A 840 3.75 14.96 13.58
CA VAL A 840 5.03 14.64 12.94
C VAL A 840 6.17 15.40 13.62
N GLY A 841 7.22 14.67 14.00
CA GLY A 841 8.41 15.24 14.59
C GLY A 841 9.21 14.26 15.44
N SER A 842 10.17 14.77 16.20
CA SER A 842 10.99 13.96 17.09
C SER A 842 10.20 13.55 18.34
N LEU A 843 10.19 12.25 18.66
CA LEU A 843 9.43 11.74 19.82
C LEU A 843 9.91 12.37 21.13
N ASN A 844 8.97 12.90 21.92
CA ASN A 844 9.30 13.52 23.19
C ASN A 844 9.75 12.46 24.21
N ASN A 845 10.86 12.75 24.90
CA ASN A 845 11.44 11.91 25.95
C ASN A 845 12.20 12.81 26.95
N GLY A 846 12.29 12.38 28.21
CA GLY A 846 12.88 13.20 29.28
C GLY A 846 11.88 14.20 29.86
N SER A 847 12.29 14.97 30.87
CA SER A 847 11.36 15.85 31.60
C SER A 847 10.90 17.06 30.77
N ILE A 848 9.59 17.33 30.79
CA ILE A 848 8.96 18.49 30.13
C ILE A 848 8.20 19.28 31.19
N SER A 849 8.56 20.54 31.38
CA SER A 849 7.97 21.41 32.40
C SER A 849 7.19 22.57 31.80
N ARG A 850 6.10 22.96 32.44
CA ARG A 850 5.37 24.21 32.20
C ARG A 850 5.32 25.00 33.51
N THR A 851 5.82 26.22 33.49
CA THR A 851 5.91 27.11 34.66
C THR A 851 5.20 28.43 34.38
N GLY A 852 4.91 29.20 35.43
CA GLY A 852 4.27 30.52 35.27
C GLY A 852 2.79 30.43 34.91
N LEU A 853 2.11 29.36 35.34
CA LEU A 853 0.69 29.15 35.10
C LEU A 853 -0.12 30.07 36.04
N THR A 854 -0.67 31.16 35.52
CA THR A 854 -1.24 32.23 36.35
C THR A 854 -2.74 32.08 36.58
N ARG A 855 -3.17 32.56 37.76
CA ARG A 855 -4.57 32.83 38.12
C ARG A 855 -4.72 34.29 38.47
N SER A 856 -5.90 34.82 38.21
CA SER A 856 -6.25 36.21 38.46
C SER A 856 -7.32 36.32 39.55
N ALA A 857 -7.72 37.54 39.90
CA ALA A 857 -8.79 37.75 40.87
C ALA A 857 -10.19 37.36 40.32
N GLN A 858 -10.33 37.17 39.01
CA GLN A 858 -11.61 36.77 38.42
C GLN A 858 -11.98 35.34 38.87
N PRO A 859 -13.20 35.11 39.38
CA PRO A 859 -13.61 33.82 39.95
C PRO A 859 -13.48 32.62 39.01
N GLU A 860 -13.59 32.81 37.70
CA GLU A 860 -13.43 31.74 36.69
C GLU A 860 -12.02 31.68 36.08
N SER A 861 -11.04 32.40 36.63
CA SER A 861 -9.65 32.38 36.12
C SER A 861 -8.79 31.26 36.69
N GLY A 862 -7.60 31.10 36.10
CA GLY A 862 -6.60 30.12 36.53
C GLY A 862 -6.60 28.81 35.76
N TRP A 863 -7.57 28.58 34.86
CA TRP A 863 -7.62 27.39 34.01
C TRP A 863 -6.48 27.39 32.98
N GLN A 864 -5.86 26.22 32.82
CA GLN A 864 -4.76 25.99 31.90
C GLN A 864 -5.09 24.77 31.04
N LEU A 865 -5.13 24.96 29.72
CA LEU A 865 -5.24 23.84 28.78
C LEU A 865 -3.84 23.28 28.52
N LEU A 866 -3.55 22.14 29.15
CA LEU A 866 -2.30 21.41 29.03
C LEU A 866 -2.57 20.09 28.32
N GLY A 867 -1.54 19.26 28.14
CA GLY A 867 -1.77 17.92 27.63
C GLY A 867 -0.59 17.01 27.75
N ASN A 868 -0.85 15.73 27.51
CA ASN A 868 0.17 14.69 27.57
C ASN A 868 1.22 14.91 26.47
N PRO A 869 2.48 15.25 26.83
CA PRO A 869 3.51 15.53 25.86
C PRO A 869 4.22 14.28 25.36
N TYR A 870 3.87 13.07 25.82
CA TYR A 870 4.61 11.85 25.49
C TYR A 870 3.85 10.94 24.54
N PRO A 871 4.57 10.13 23.75
CA PRO A 871 4.01 9.00 23.01
C PRO A 871 3.75 7.81 23.96
N ALA A 872 3.22 8.06 25.16
CA ALA A 872 2.79 7.06 26.14
C ALA A 872 1.70 7.65 27.04
N PRO A 873 0.72 6.86 27.53
CA PRO A 873 -0.20 7.35 28.54
C PRO A 873 0.55 7.83 29.79
N LEU A 874 0.06 8.91 30.39
CA LEU A 874 0.56 9.47 31.64
C LEU A 874 -0.32 9.04 32.81
N ASP A 875 0.30 8.61 33.89
CA ASP A 875 -0.36 8.45 35.18
C ASP A 875 -0.35 9.78 35.93
N TRP A 876 -1.54 10.37 36.08
CA TRP A 876 -1.73 11.63 36.79
C TRP A 876 -1.22 11.55 38.23
N GLU A 877 -1.27 10.39 38.89
CA GLU A 877 -0.75 10.24 40.26
C GLU A 877 0.77 10.44 40.34
N ALA A 878 1.49 10.19 39.26
CA ALA A 878 2.95 10.31 39.20
C ALA A 878 3.45 11.63 38.62
N VAL A 879 2.56 12.48 38.10
CA VAL A 879 2.93 13.83 37.61
C VAL A 879 3.29 14.72 38.80
N SER A 880 4.29 15.59 38.69
CA SER A 880 4.65 16.54 39.75
C SER A 880 3.99 17.89 39.48
N THR A 881 3.29 18.45 40.46
CA THR A 881 2.65 19.77 40.38
C THR A 881 3.02 20.66 41.57
N SER A 882 2.98 21.97 41.39
CA SER A 882 3.10 22.96 42.47
C SER A 882 2.21 24.15 42.18
N GLY A 883 1.45 24.65 43.16
CA GLY A 883 0.53 25.78 42.96
C GLY A 883 -0.64 25.49 42.01
N LEU A 884 -0.95 24.22 41.78
CA LEU A 884 -2.09 23.76 40.98
C LEU A 884 -3.01 22.89 41.84
N ASP A 885 -4.31 22.96 41.56
CA ASP A 885 -5.29 22.06 42.12
C ASP A 885 -5.00 20.63 41.62
N ALA A 886 -5.25 19.63 42.45
CA ALA A 886 -4.99 18.23 42.15
C ALA A 886 -5.94 17.64 41.10
N ALA A 887 -7.03 18.33 40.79
CA ALA A 887 -8.03 17.92 39.83
C ALA A 887 -7.56 18.09 38.37
N VAL A 888 -7.84 17.09 37.54
CA VAL A 888 -7.66 17.12 36.08
C VAL A 888 -8.99 16.91 35.36
N TYR A 889 -9.17 17.60 34.23
CA TYR A 889 -10.45 17.67 33.52
C TYR A 889 -10.27 17.36 32.03
N VAL A 890 -11.01 16.38 31.51
CA VAL A 890 -11.00 16.01 30.08
C VAL A 890 -12.39 16.25 29.49
N PHE A 891 -12.44 16.99 28.37
CA PHE A 891 -13.69 17.32 27.71
C PHE A 891 -14.24 16.13 26.90
N ARG A 892 -15.55 15.92 27.02
CA ARG A 892 -16.32 14.91 26.28
C ARG A 892 -17.33 15.62 25.40
N SER A 893 -17.02 15.76 24.12
CA SER A 893 -17.95 16.36 23.17
C SER A 893 -19.16 15.44 22.94
N SER A 894 -20.36 16.01 23.01
CA SER A 894 -21.65 15.40 22.59
C SER A 894 -22.23 16.09 21.35
N GLY A 895 -21.58 17.15 20.86
CA GLY A 895 -21.90 17.85 19.63
C GLY A 895 -20.91 19.01 19.37
N PRO A 896 -21.16 19.84 18.33
CA PRO A 896 -20.23 20.87 17.89
C PRO A 896 -19.96 21.94 18.97
N TYR A 897 -20.96 22.24 19.79
CA TYR A 897 -20.86 23.17 20.92
C TYR A 897 -21.41 22.56 22.22
N ALA A 898 -21.47 21.24 22.30
CA ALA A 898 -22.08 20.53 23.43
C ALA A 898 -21.13 19.47 24.00
N GLY A 899 -21.17 19.29 25.32
CA GLY A 899 -20.38 18.26 26.00
C GLY A 899 -20.45 18.30 27.52
N THR A 900 -19.61 17.50 28.15
CA THR A 900 -19.41 17.41 29.61
C THR A 900 -17.92 17.27 29.92
N TYR A 901 -17.49 17.62 31.12
CA TYR A 901 -16.12 17.33 31.58
C TYR A 901 -16.10 16.08 32.47
N SER A 902 -15.16 15.20 32.20
CA SER A 902 -14.74 14.17 33.16
C SER A 902 -13.68 14.74 34.08
N SER A 903 -13.87 14.63 35.39
CA SER A 903 -12.91 15.06 36.39
C SER A 903 -12.28 13.87 37.09
N TYR A 904 -11.02 14.01 37.48
CA TYR A 904 -10.33 13.07 38.36
C TYR A 904 -9.49 13.87 39.37
N VAL A 905 -9.55 13.49 40.64
CA VAL A 905 -8.71 14.05 41.70
C VAL A 905 -7.78 12.96 42.21
N ARG A 906 -6.55 13.36 42.57
CA ARG A 906 -5.57 12.45 43.19
C ARG A 906 -6.18 11.75 44.40
N GLY A 907 -5.99 10.44 44.48
CA GLY A 907 -6.62 9.62 45.52
C GLY A 907 -7.92 8.91 45.10
N GLY A 908 -8.35 9.06 43.83
CA GLY A 908 -9.27 8.11 43.19
C GLY A 908 -10.70 8.59 42.98
N ALA A 909 -11.09 9.77 43.48
CA ALA A 909 -12.40 10.34 43.18
C ALA A 909 -12.46 10.85 41.73
N SER A 910 -13.56 10.55 41.03
CA SER A 910 -13.73 10.94 39.63
C SER A 910 -15.18 11.17 39.27
N THR A 911 -15.46 11.84 38.14
CA THR A 911 -16.81 12.02 37.58
C THR A 911 -16.81 11.74 36.09
N ASN A 912 -17.98 11.36 35.57
CA ASN A 912 -18.23 11.11 34.15
C ASN A 912 -17.20 10.13 33.56
N GLY A 913 -16.81 9.12 34.34
CA GLY A 913 -15.83 8.09 33.99
C GLY A 913 -14.35 8.46 34.19
N GLY A 914 -13.99 9.66 34.65
CA GLY A 914 -12.58 10.09 34.75
C GLY A 914 -11.63 9.10 35.44
N THR A 915 -10.37 9.10 35.02
CA THR A 915 -9.32 8.17 35.48
C THR A 915 -8.00 8.89 35.72
N ASN A 916 -7.06 8.28 36.44
CA ASN A 916 -5.70 8.81 36.55
C ASN A 916 -4.91 8.74 35.23
N LEU A 917 -5.24 7.81 34.33
CA LEU A 917 -4.49 7.66 33.08
C LEU A 917 -4.93 8.65 31.99
N LEU A 918 -4.02 9.53 31.58
CA LEU A 918 -4.18 10.46 30.47
C LEU A 918 -3.63 9.83 29.18
N PRO A 919 -4.48 9.56 28.16
CA PRO A 919 -4.05 8.91 26.92
C PRO A 919 -2.97 9.69 26.15
N VAL A 920 -2.29 9.03 25.21
CA VAL A 920 -1.35 9.67 24.28
C VAL A 920 -2.02 10.87 23.60
N ALA A 921 -1.29 11.98 23.49
CA ALA A 921 -1.75 13.21 22.85
C ALA A 921 -3.06 13.79 23.42
N GLN A 922 -3.48 13.43 24.64
CA GLN A 922 -4.69 13.93 25.27
C GLN A 922 -4.46 15.33 25.85
N GLY A 923 -5.25 16.31 25.42
CA GLY A 923 -5.35 17.60 26.11
C GLY A 923 -6.31 17.54 27.29
N PHE A 924 -6.01 18.28 28.35
CA PHE A 924 -6.78 18.34 29.60
C PHE A 924 -6.64 19.72 30.27
N PHE A 925 -7.63 20.08 31.08
CA PHE A 925 -7.57 21.27 31.91
C PHE A 925 -7.04 20.93 33.31
N VAL A 926 -6.30 21.87 33.89
CA VAL A 926 -5.99 21.99 35.32
C VAL A 926 -6.22 23.44 35.74
N ARG A 927 -6.20 23.71 37.04
CA ARG A 927 -6.40 25.06 37.55
C ARG A 927 -5.30 25.46 38.53
N THR A 928 -4.79 26.68 38.39
CA THR A 928 -3.88 27.30 39.38
C THR A 928 -4.64 27.62 40.67
N THR A 929 -4.10 27.20 41.81
CA THR A 929 -4.80 27.23 43.11
C THR A 929 -5.07 28.64 43.60
N SER A 930 -4.09 29.55 43.50
CA SER A 930 -4.24 30.91 44.00
C SER A 930 -3.66 31.93 43.02
N ALA A 931 -4.16 33.17 43.08
CA ALA A 931 -3.61 34.26 42.27
C ALA A 931 -2.22 34.72 42.75
N ALA A 932 -1.82 34.38 43.98
CA ALA A 932 -0.57 34.82 44.58
C ALA A 932 0.64 33.95 44.18
N THR A 933 0.40 32.69 43.80
CA THR A 933 1.47 31.73 43.51
C THR A 933 1.27 31.14 42.11
N PRO A 934 2.16 31.43 41.16
CA PRO A 934 2.10 30.81 39.84
C PRO A 934 2.22 29.29 39.94
N GLY A 935 1.37 28.60 39.19
CA GLY A 935 1.41 27.15 39.08
C GLY A 935 2.58 26.68 38.21
N ALA A 936 3.03 25.46 38.48
CA ALA A 936 3.95 24.73 37.65
C ALA A 936 3.61 23.24 37.64
N ILE A 937 4.00 22.58 36.55
CA ILE A 937 3.81 21.16 36.32
C ILE A 937 5.03 20.62 35.61
N ASN A 938 5.51 19.47 36.07
CA ASN A 938 6.61 18.74 35.47
C ASN A 938 6.15 17.34 35.09
N PHE A 939 6.11 17.10 33.79
CA PHE A 939 5.94 15.78 33.21
C PHE A 939 7.32 15.12 33.22
N ALA A 940 7.49 14.08 34.04
CA ALA A 940 8.71 13.28 34.07
C ALA A 940 8.47 11.93 33.40
N ASN A 941 9.53 11.29 32.91
CA ASN A 941 9.42 9.95 32.34
C ASN A 941 8.85 8.91 33.33
N SER A 942 9.09 9.08 34.63
CA SER A 942 8.53 8.22 35.68
C SER A 942 7.01 8.26 35.78
N ALA A 943 6.36 9.28 35.19
CA ALA A 943 4.91 9.38 35.14
C ALA A 943 4.29 8.64 33.93
N ARG A 944 5.10 8.07 33.04
CA ARG A 944 4.61 7.34 31.85
C ARG A 944 4.25 5.91 32.22
N ALA A 945 3.20 5.38 31.61
CA ALA A 945 2.92 3.95 31.65
C ALA A 945 4.10 3.15 31.07
N THR A 946 4.53 2.11 31.79
CA THR A 946 5.66 1.24 31.41
C THR A 946 5.23 -0.09 30.81
N THR A 947 3.92 -0.37 30.82
CA THR A 947 3.29 -1.51 30.15
C THR A 947 2.24 -0.99 29.18
N TYR A 948 1.90 -1.79 28.15
CA TYR A 948 0.92 -1.36 27.17
C TYR A 948 -0.41 -1.02 27.85
N ALA A 949 -0.84 0.22 27.70
CA ALA A 949 -2.11 0.71 28.15
C ALA A 949 -2.74 1.53 27.01
N SER A 950 -3.99 1.21 26.68
CA SER A 950 -4.80 2.03 25.77
C SER A 950 -6.02 2.57 26.52
N PRO A 951 -5.79 3.43 27.53
CA PRO A 951 -6.89 3.97 28.31
C PRO A 951 -7.77 4.82 27.40
N VAL A 952 -9.07 4.64 27.54
CA VAL A 952 -9.99 5.76 27.44
C VAL A 952 -9.96 6.45 28.80
N PHE A 953 -10.11 7.77 28.87
CA PHE A 953 -10.25 8.51 30.14
C PHE A 953 -11.63 8.21 30.80
N GLN A 954 -12.02 6.93 30.84
CA GLN A 954 -13.32 6.37 31.17
C GLN A 954 -13.14 4.98 31.83
N ARG A 955 -12.93 4.94 33.15
CA ARG A 955 -13.07 3.82 34.13
C ARG A 955 -12.16 4.04 35.33
N GLY A 956 -12.70 4.61 36.40
CA GLY A 956 -11.96 4.88 37.63
C GLY A 956 -11.64 3.62 38.45
N SER A 957 -10.74 3.79 39.41
CA SER A 957 -10.49 2.85 40.50
C SER A 957 -11.69 2.78 41.44
N ALA A 958 -11.90 1.66 42.13
CA ALA A 958 -12.89 1.61 43.20
C ALA A 958 -12.48 2.56 44.34
N ALA A 959 -13.35 3.50 44.69
CA ALA A 959 -13.12 4.39 45.82
C ALA A 959 -13.07 3.59 47.13
N THR A 960 -12.07 3.86 47.98
CA THR A 960 -11.90 3.23 49.29
C THR A 960 -12.60 3.99 50.42
N ASP A 961 -12.84 5.28 50.21
CA ASP A 961 -13.53 6.14 51.16
C ASP A 961 -15.06 5.99 51.06
N PRO A 962 -15.82 6.37 52.11
CA PRO A 962 -17.26 6.54 52.01
C PRO A 962 -17.59 7.51 50.88
N LEU A 963 -18.46 7.09 49.95
CA LEU A 963 -18.73 7.83 48.72
C LEU A 963 -20.20 7.71 48.32
N VAL A 964 -20.76 8.84 47.88
CA VAL A 964 -22.04 8.95 47.17
C VAL A 964 -21.79 9.53 45.79
N ARG A 965 -21.97 8.72 44.74
CA ARG A 965 -21.95 9.16 43.35
C ARG A 965 -23.37 9.35 42.86
N LEU A 966 -23.69 10.58 42.45
CA LEU A 966 -24.98 10.93 41.89
C LEU A 966 -24.86 11.15 40.39
N ASP A 967 -25.89 10.78 39.63
CA ASP A 967 -26.06 11.24 38.25
C ASP A 967 -27.41 11.94 38.05
N LEU A 968 -27.41 12.89 37.11
CA LEU A 968 -28.59 13.59 36.61
C LEU A 968 -28.72 13.28 35.11
N ARG A 969 -29.87 12.72 34.71
CA ARG A 969 -30.13 12.29 33.33
C ARG A 969 -31.51 12.70 32.86
N GLY A 970 -31.59 13.18 31.62
CA GLY A 970 -32.86 13.34 30.89
C GLY A 970 -33.29 12.05 30.20
N ALA A 971 -34.37 12.11 29.43
CA ALA A 971 -34.85 10.98 28.62
C ALA A 971 -33.88 10.59 27.48
N SER A 972 -33.10 11.56 26.99
CA SER A 972 -32.08 11.39 25.95
C SER A 972 -30.89 12.32 26.21
N GLY A 973 -29.74 12.01 25.62
CA GLY A 973 -28.50 12.80 25.78
C GLY A 973 -27.59 12.31 26.92
N PRO A 974 -26.42 12.95 27.11
CA PRO A 974 -25.46 12.58 28.15
C PRO A 974 -26.01 12.88 29.54
N ALA A 975 -25.71 12.00 30.49
CA ALA A 975 -25.88 12.27 31.91
C ALA A 975 -24.67 13.06 32.45
N ASP A 976 -24.84 13.67 33.61
CA ASP A 976 -23.77 14.36 34.32
C ASP A 976 -23.71 13.93 35.79
N GLU A 977 -22.49 13.81 36.32
CA GLU A 977 -22.22 13.28 37.64
C GLU A 977 -21.70 14.34 38.63
N ALA A 978 -22.02 14.11 39.90
CA ALA A 978 -21.34 14.73 41.04
C ALA A 978 -21.04 13.67 42.10
N VAL A 979 -19.88 13.80 42.75
CA VAL A 979 -19.43 12.89 43.80
C VAL A 979 -19.26 13.65 45.10
N VAL A 980 -19.79 13.08 46.18
CA VAL A 980 -19.49 13.49 47.56
C VAL A 980 -18.75 12.33 48.23
N THR A 981 -17.53 12.59 48.70
CA THR A 981 -16.68 11.60 49.37
C THR A 981 -16.23 12.13 50.74
N PHE A 982 -15.75 11.26 51.62
CA PHE A 982 -15.43 11.61 53.01
C PHE A 982 -14.05 11.09 53.38
N SER A 983 -13.12 11.99 53.69
CA SER A 983 -11.74 11.61 54.02
C SER A 983 -11.24 12.32 55.28
N ASN A 984 -10.24 11.71 55.93
CA ASN A 984 -9.61 12.29 57.10
C ASN A 984 -8.65 13.42 56.68
N GLY A 985 -8.82 14.62 57.22
CA GLY A 985 -7.99 15.80 56.89
C GLY A 985 -8.61 16.78 55.89
N ALA A 986 -9.72 16.40 55.23
CA ALA A 986 -10.49 17.32 54.39
C ALA A 986 -11.25 18.36 55.23
N THR A 987 -11.62 19.48 54.60
CA THR A 987 -12.39 20.57 55.24
C THR A 987 -13.80 20.68 54.67
N ALA A 988 -14.65 21.50 55.30
CA ALA A 988 -15.99 21.77 54.76
C ALA A 988 -16.00 22.78 53.60
N GLY A 989 -14.88 23.49 53.37
CA GLY A 989 -14.68 24.37 52.23
C GLY A 989 -13.83 23.70 51.15
N PHE A 990 -13.57 24.41 50.05
CA PHE A 990 -12.79 23.87 48.94
C PHE A 990 -11.36 23.48 49.35
N ASP A 991 -11.00 22.23 49.10
CA ASP A 991 -9.66 21.67 49.27
C ASP A 991 -8.99 21.44 47.91
N ALA A 992 -7.95 22.21 47.62
CA ALA A 992 -7.21 22.13 46.35
C ALA A 992 -6.59 20.74 46.07
N THR A 993 -6.42 19.90 47.09
CA THR A 993 -5.83 18.56 46.97
C THR A 993 -6.87 17.44 46.85
N ALA A 994 -8.12 17.70 47.23
CA ALA A 994 -9.16 16.68 47.36
C ALA A 994 -10.46 16.99 46.58
N ASP A 995 -10.66 18.23 46.14
CA ASP A 995 -11.88 18.66 45.44
C ASP A 995 -11.64 18.94 43.95
N ALA A 996 -12.74 18.89 43.20
CA ALA A 996 -12.78 19.36 41.82
C ALA A 996 -13.95 20.32 41.62
N TYR A 997 -13.65 21.52 41.13
CA TYR A 997 -14.66 22.46 40.64
C TYR A 997 -15.54 21.82 39.56
N LYS A 998 -16.76 22.32 39.39
CA LYS A 998 -17.62 21.94 38.28
C LYS A 998 -17.30 22.82 37.07
N LEU A 999 -16.57 22.26 36.11
CA LEU A 999 -16.41 22.89 34.80
C LEU A 999 -17.62 22.55 33.93
N THR A 1000 -18.43 23.54 33.60
CA THR A 1000 -19.67 23.35 32.83
C THR A 1000 -19.40 23.47 31.34
N ALA A 1001 -20.24 22.81 30.54
CA ALA A 1001 -20.28 22.95 29.09
C ALA A 1001 -21.74 22.93 28.65
N ALA A 1002 -22.03 23.50 27.48
CA ALA A 1002 -23.40 23.57 27.00
C ALA A 1002 -23.94 22.20 26.57
N GLY A 1003 -25.28 22.08 26.53
CA GLY A 1003 -25.97 20.92 25.94
C GLY A 1003 -26.08 19.67 26.81
N ALA A 1004 -25.60 19.70 28.06
CA ALA A 1004 -25.79 18.63 29.04
C ALA A 1004 -26.50 19.15 30.32
N PRO A 1005 -27.19 18.28 31.07
CA PRO A 1005 -27.58 18.60 32.44
C PRO A 1005 -26.35 18.93 33.29
N VAL A 1006 -26.51 19.77 34.31
CA VAL A 1006 -25.45 20.08 35.28
C VAL A 1006 -25.88 19.60 36.65
N LEU A 1007 -25.06 18.74 37.24
CA LEU A 1007 -25.13 18.29 38.62
C LEU A 1007 -23.82 18.62 39.35
N ALA A 1008 -23.92 19.30 40.49
CA ALA A 1008 -22.78 19.64 41.32
C ALA A 1008 -23.18 19.75 42.80
N ALA A 1009 -22.22 19.54 43.70
CA ALA A 1009 -22.33 20.03 45.06
C ALA A 1009 -22.15 21.56 45.07
N GLU A 1010 -22.96 22.26 45.85
CA GLU A 1010 -23.01 23.72 45.87
C GLU A 1010 -22.52 24.25 47.22
N LEU A 1011 -21.31 24.82 47.24
CA LEU A 1011 -20.78 25.53 48.41
C LEU A 1011 -21.29 26.98 48.46
N SER A 1012 -21.34 27.61 47.29
CA SER A 1012 -21.90 28.96 47.09
C SER A 1012 -22.45 29.08 45.67
N ALA A 1013 -23.14 30.18 45.35
CA ALA A 1013 -23.71 30.41 44.02
C ALA A 1013 -22.64 30.41 42.89
N THR A 1014 -21.37 30.66 43.23
CA THR A 1014 -20.24 30.72 42.31
C THR A 1014 -19.24 29.57 42.50
N GLU A 1015 -19.42 28.72 43.51
CA GLU A 1015 -18.53 27.60 43.83
C GLU A 1015 -19.29 26.30 43.78
N LEU A 1016 -19.30 25.74 42.57
CA LEU A 1016 -19.88 24.45 42.26
C LEU A 1016 -18.76 23.42 42.17
N LEU A 1017 -18.95 22.25 42.78
CA LEU A 1017 -17.99 21.15 42.81
C LEU A 1017 -18.55 19.92 42.11
N SER A 1018 -17.76 19.35 41.20
CA SER A 1018 -18.02 18.03 40.62
C SER A 1018 -17.61 16.90 41.57
N ILE A 1019 -16.58 17.14 42.38
CA ILE A 1019 -16.11 16.25 43.44
C ILE A 1019 -15.96 17.11 44.69
N ASN A 1020 -16.69 16.75 45.75
CA ASN A 1020 -16.66 17.41 47.05
C ASN A 1020 -16.24 16.40 48.11
N THR A 1021 -15.06 16.60 48.67
CA THR A 1021 -14.48 15.78 49.72
C THR A 1021 -14.68 16.47 51.05
N LEU A 1022 -15.54 15.90 51.88
CA LEU A 1022 -15.89 16.43 53.19
C LEU A 1022 -15.07 15.76 54.30
N PRO A 1023 -15.01 16.37 55.50
CA PRO A 1023 -14.36 15.74 56.65
C PRO A 1023 -14.96 14.37 56.94
N ALA A 1024 -14.16 13.46 57.51
CA ALA A 1024 -14.55 12.09 57.82
C ALA A 1024 -15.97 11.96 58.39
N LEU A 1025 -16.75 11.04 57.82
CA LEU A 1025 -18.16 10.86 58.13
C LEU A 1025 -18.34 10.26 59.54
N GLY A 1026 -18.58 11.14 60.53
CA GLY A 1026 -18.81 10.78 61.93
C GLY A 1026 -20.25 10.36 62.24
N ALA A 1027 -20.77 10.76 63.41
CA ALA A 1027 -22.15 10.48 63.85
C ALA A 1027 -23.16 11.62 63.57
N ALA A 1028 -22.70 12.83 63.25
CA ALA A 1028 -23.55 13.98 62.95
C ALA A 1028 -24.13 13.94 61.52
N ASP A 1029 -25.37 14.40 61.34
CA ASP A 1029 -25.98 14.47 60.01
C ASP A 1029 -25.22 15.42 59.08
N VAL A 1030 -25.03 14.99 57.84
CA VAL A 1030 -24.39 15.78 56.79
C VAL A 1030 -25.45 16.20 55.78
N SER A 1031 -25.48 17.48 55.44
CA SER A 1031 -26.34 18.02 54.39
C SER A 1031 -25.49 18.76 53.36
N VAL A 1032 -25.59 18.35 52.10
CA VAL A 1032 -24.84 18.94 50.98
C VAL A 1032 -25.84 19.52 49.98
N PRO A 1033 -25.94 20.85 49.85
CA PRO A 1033 -26.75 21.47 48.81
C PRO A 1033 -26.30 21.02 47.42
N LEU A 1034 -27.25 20.76 46.52
CA LEU A 1034 -26.98 20.34 45.16
C LEU A 1034 -27.47 21.37 44.15
N ARG A 1035 -26.61 21.72 43.21
CA ARG A 1035 -26.98 22.45 42.00
C ARG A 1035 -27.49 21.46 40.96
N VAL A 1036 -28.73 21.65 40.54
CA VAL A 1036 -29.39 20.87 39.49
C VAL A 1036 -29.84 21.84 38.39
N GLN A 1037 -29.37 21.63 37.17
CA GLN A 1037 -29.72 22.45 36.01
C GLN A 1037 -30.01 21.58 34.79
N ALA A 1038 -31.09 21.92 34.09
CA ALA A 1038 -31.55 21.22 32.90
C ALA A 1038 -31.27 22.07 31.65
N PRO A 1039 -30.69 21.49 30.57
CA PRO A 1039 -30.47 22.23 29.32
C PRO A 1039 -31.78 22.59 28.62
N GLN A 1040 -32.83 21.79 28.82
CA GLN A 1040 -34.17 21.97 28.26
C GLN A 1040 -35.22 21.56 29.29
N ALA A 1041 -36.42 22.15 29.21
CA ALA A 1041 -37.52 21.77 30.08
C ALA A 1041 -37.95 20.31 29.82
N GLY A 1042 -38.20 19.55 30.88
CA GLY A 1042 -38.57 18.14 30.75
C GLY A 1042 -38.42 17.34 32.04
N ALA A 1043 -38.62 16.01 31.95
CA ALA A 1043 -38.41 15.09 33.05
C ALA A 1043 -36.92 14.69 33.15
N TYR A 1044 -36.37 14.80 34.36
CA TYR A 1044 -35.01 14.39 34.70
C TYR A 1044 -35.04 13.46 35.90
N THR A 1045 -34.12 12.51 35.94
CA THR A 1045 -33.97 11.57 37.05
C THR A 1045 -32.64 11.81 37.75
N LEU A 1046 -32.71 12.00 39.07
CA LEU A 1046 -31.58 12.05 40.00
C LEU A 1046 -31.45 10.69 40.68
N ARG A 1047 -30.29 10.06 40.61
CA ARG A 1047 -30.06 8.75 41.26
C ARG A 1047 -28.66 8.65 41.84
N ALA A 1048 -28.48 7.81 42.84
CA ALA A 1048 -27.15 7.35 43.20
C ALA A 1048 -26.76 6.18 42.31
N THR A 1049 -25.64 6.30 41.60
CA THR A 1049 -25.06 5.20 40.83
C THR A 1049 -24.12 4.35 41.68
N GLU A 1050 -23.52 4.94 42.72
CA GLU A 1050 -22.68 4.24 43.68
C GLU A 1050 -22.93 4.80 45.08
N LEU A 1051 -23.11 3.90 46.05
CA LEU A 1051 -23.12 4.17 47.49
C LEU A 1051 -22.07 3.24 48.12
N LEU A 1052 -20.83 3.70 48.22
CA LEU A 1052 -19.70 2.87 48.64
C LEU A 1052 -19.28 3.22 50.06
N ASN A 1053 -18.90 2.21 50.83
CA ASN A 1053 -18.25 2.32 52.14
C ASN A 1053 -18.94 3.26 53.16
N LEU A 1054 -20.25 3.47 53.07
CA LEU A 1054 -20.99 4.24 54.07
C LEU A 1054 -20.96 3.50 55.43
N PRO A 1055 -20.69 4.19 56.56
CA PRO A 1055 -20.71 3.58 57.88
C PRO A 1055 -22.06 2.91 58.18
N ALA A 1056 -22.04 1.78 58.88
CA ALA A 1056 -23.25 1.06 59.25
C ALA A 1056 -24.25 1.97 59.97
N GLY A 1057 -25.52 1.91 59.55
CA GLY A 1057 -26.60 2.74 60.10
C GLY A 1057 -26.69 4.16 59.51
N ARG A 1058 -25.84 4.52 58.55
CA ARG A 1058 -25.97 5.74 57.74
C ARG A 1058 -26.61 5.44 56.40
N TYR A 1059 -27.53 6.31 55.99
CA TYR A 1059 -28.26 6.23 54.74
C TYR A 1059 -28.19 7.57 54.01
N ALA A 1060 -28.17 7.51 52.68
CA ALA A 1060 -28.16 8.68 51.81
C ALA A 1060 -29.58 8.95 51.29
N TYR A 1061 -30.06 10.18 51.49
CA TYR A 1061 -31.35 10.64 51.01
C TYR A 1061 -31.19 11.88 50.13
N LEU A 1062 -32.07 12.03 49.14
CA LEU A 1062 -32.27 13.28 48.42
C LEU A 1062 -33.47 14.01 49.03
N ARG A 1063 -33.29 15.25 49.45
CA ARG A 1063 -34.36 16.16 49.87
C ARG A 1063 -34.74 17.08 48.71
N ASP A 1064 -36.02 17.13 48.35
CA ASP A 1064 -36.61 18.15 47.48
C ASP A 1064 -37.42 19.13 48.34
N ALA A 1065 -36.87 20.32 48.60
CA ALA A 1065 -37.49 21.33 49.43
C ALA A 1065 -38.76 21.93 48.80
N GLN A 1066 -38.96 21.81 47.48
CA GLN A 1066 -40.18 22.29 46.83
C GLN A 1066 -41.38 21.40 47.17
N THR A 1067 -41.18 20.09 47.26
CA THR A 1067 -42.25 19.12 47.56
C THR A 1067 -42.24 18.66 49.02
N GLY A 1068 -41.17 18.97 49.77
CA GLY A 1068 -40.93 18.44 51.11
C GLY A 1068 -40.52 16.96 51.14
N THR A 1069 -40.24 16.37 49.97
CA THR A 1069 -39.98 14.92 49.84
C THR A 1069 -38.56 14.56 50.26
N PHE A 1070 -38.42 13.47 50.99
CA PHE A 1070 -37.16 12.74 51.17
C PHE A 1070 -37.24 11.45 50.35
N PHE A 1071 -36.28 11.25 49.46
CA PHE A 1071 -36.15 10.07 48.62
C PHE A 1071 -34.92 9.27 49.04
N ASP A 1072 -35.08 7.98 49.27
CA ASP A 1072 -33.97 7.07 49.61
C ASP A 1072 -33.15 6.75 48.36
N LEU A 1073 -31.88 7.17 48.35
CA LEU A 1073 -31.00 7.03 47.21
C LEU A 1073 -30.52 5.59 46.96
N SER A 1074 -30.79 4.66 47.88
CA SER A 1074 -30.56 3.22 47.64
C SER A 1074 -31.54 2.62 46.62
N GLN A 1075 -32.63 3.33 46.30
CA GLN A 1075 -33.61 2.86 45.34
C GLN A 1075 -33.11 2.99 43.90
N ALA A 1076 -33.05 1.86 43.19
CA ALA A 1076 -32.51 1.77 41.84
C ALA A 1076 -33.23 2.66 40.79
N ALA A 1077 -34.51 2.98 41.01
CA ALA A 1077 -35.32 3.78 40.08
C ALA A 1077 -34.90 5.26 40.02
N GLY A 1078 -34.29 5.79 41.09
CA GLY A 1078 -34.00 7.22 41.22
C GLY A 1078 -35.25 8.10 41.43
N TYR A 1079 -35.03 9.38 41.67
CA TYR A 1079 -36.05 10.41 41.86
C TYR A 1079 -36.28 11.19 40.56
N THR A 1080 -37.43 10.98 39.92
CA THR A 1080 -37.81 11.68 38.69
C THR A 1080 -38.59 12.95 39.01
N VAL A 1081 -38.19 14.06 38.38
CA VAL A 1081 -38.77 15.39 38.58
C VAL A 1081 -38.83 16.17 37.27
N SER A 1082 -39.87 17.00 37.10
CA SER A 1082 -39.95 17.94 35.99
C SER A 1082 -39.18 19.22 36.30
N LEU A 1083 -38.25 19.58 35.42
CA LEU A 1083 -37.42 20.80 35.51
C LEU A 1083 -37.71 21.74 34.35
N THR A 1084 -37.59 23.04 34.58
CA THR A 1084 -37.53 24.08 33.53
C THR A 1084 -36.11 24.17 32.97
N ALA A 1085 -35.95 24.74 31.78
CA ALA A 1085 -34.62 25.04 31.25
C ALA A 1085 -33.89 26.04 32.17
N GLY A 1086 -32.61 25.78 32.45
CA GLY A 1086 -31.79 26.56 33.38
C GLY A 1086 -31.67 25.91 34.77
N PRO A 1087 -31.04 26.62 35.73
CA PRO A 1087 -30.85 26.11 37.08
C PRO A 1087 -32.16 26.07 37.87
N ALA A 1088 -32.34 25.01 38.66
CA ALA A 1088 -33.38 24.96 39.67
C ALA A 1088 -33.15 26.02 40.76
N THR A 1089 -34.21 26.38 41.49
CA THR A 1089 -34.13 27.29 42.63
C THR A 1089 -33.06 26.81 43.62
N ALA A 1090 -32.18 27.72 44.04
CA ALA A 1090 -31.11 27.42 44.98
C ALA A 1090 -31.68 26.79 46.27
N GLY A 1091 -31.01 25.76 46.78
CA GLY A 1091 -31.44 25.03 47.97
C GLY A 1091 -32.63 24.08 47.78
N ARG A 1092 -33.15 23.94 46.55
CA ARG A 1092 -34.23 22.98 46.26
C ARG A 1092 -33.80 21.54 46.53
N PHE A 1093 -32.63 21.14 46.04
CA PHE A 1093 -32.13 19.77 46.18
C PHE A 1093 -30.99 19.72 47.19
N THR A 1094 -31.02 18.75 48.10
CA THR A 1094 -29.97 18.54 49.11
C THR A 1094 -29.72 17.04 49.29
N LEU A 1095 -28.46 16.62 49.19
CA LEU A 1095 -28.04 15.29 49.65
C LEU A 1095 -27.96 15.32 51.17
N VAL A 1096 -28.64 14.39 51.83
CA VAL A 1096 -28.67 14.26 53.29
C VAL A 1096 -28.16 12.88 53.67
N ILE A 1097 -27.07 12.81 54.42
CA ILE A 1097 -26.55 11.57 55.00
C ILE A 1097 -26.84 11.57 56.49
N THR A 1098 -27.73 10.68 56.91
CA THR A 1098 -28.29 10.63 58.28
C THR A 1098 -28.59 9.19 58.69
N GLN A 1099 -29.07 8.98 59.92
CA GLN A 1099 -29.65 7.72 60.35
C GLN A 1099 -30.99 7.46 59.66
N ASN A 1100 -31.54 6.25 59.82
CA ASN A 1100 -32.78 5.84 59.16
C ASN A 1100 -33.91 6.85 59.44
N ARG A 1101 -34.50 7.43 58.39
CA ARG A 1101 -35.53 8.47 58.48
C ARG A 1101 -36.88 7.94 58.01
N VAL A 1102 -37.95 8.34 58.68
CA VAL A 1102 -39.33 8.02 58.24
C VAL A 1102 -39.60 8.73 56.90
N LEU A 1103 -39.71 7.95 55.84
CA LEU A 1103 -40.11 8.42 54.51
C LEU A 1103 -41.62 8.73 54.50
N ALA A 1104 -42.03 9.80 53.82
CA ALA A 1104 -43.46 10.06 53.61
C ALA A 1104 -44.08 8.88 52.84
N THR A 1105 -45.11 8.23 53.38
CA THR A 1105 -45.82 7.14 52.70
C THR A 1105 -46.45 7.67 51.41
N ALA A 1106 -46.41 6.89 50.32
CA ALA A 1106 -46.97 7.28 49.01
C ALA A 1106 -48.37 7.94 49.05
N PRO A 1107 -49.33 7.54 49.91
CA PRO A 1107 -50.63 8.22 50.02
C PRO A 1107 -50.56 9.67 50.52
N ALA A 1108 -49.59 10.01 51.38
CA ALA A 1108 -49.45 11.33 51.97
C ALA A 1108 -48.92 12.36 50.95
N ALA A 1109 -47.97 11.96 50.09
CA ALA A 1109 -47.43 12.79 49.03
C ALA A 1109 -48.47 13.06 47.93
N ILE A 1110 -49.24 12.04 47.55
CA ILE A 1110 -50.31 12.19 46.54
C ILE A 1110 -51.48 13.01 47.10
N SER A 1111 -51.81 12.85 48.40
CA SER A 1111 -52.86 13.65 49.04
C SER A 1111 -52.61 15.15 48.93
N GLN A 1112 -51.37 15.65 49.07
CA GLN A 1112 -51.11 17.09 48.95
C GLN A 1112 -51.39 17.66 47.55
N GLN A 1113 -51.34 16.83 46.50
CA GLN A 1113 -51.60 17.25 45.12
C GLN A 1113 -53.08 17.23 44.73
N VAL A 1114 -53.95 16.69 45.60
CA VAL A 1114 -55.40 16.64 45.39
C VAL A 1114 -56.07 17.81 46.09
N ALA A 1115 -56.89 18.57 45.38
CA ALA A 1115 -57.65 19.69 45.94
C ALA A 1115 -59.14 19.63 45.56
N LEU A 1116 -59.99 20.27 46.35
CA LEU A 1116 -61.43 20.42 46.12
C LEU A 1116 -61.75 21.91 46.03
N TYR A 1117 -62.42 22.33 44.97
CA TYR A 1117 -62.76 23.74 44.75
C TYR A 1117 -64.10 23.92 44.01
N PRO A 1118 -65.01 24.81 44.47
CA PRO A 1118 -64.94 25.57 45.73
C PRO A 1118 -65.16 24.66 46.95
N ASN A 1119 -64.60 25.04 48.10
CA ASN A 1119 -64.79 24.35 49.38
C ASN A 1119 -64.82 25.42 50.51
N PRO A 1120 -66.00 25.87 50.94
CA PRO A 1120 -67.29 25.18 50.82
C PRO A 1120 -67.90 25.11 49.41
N ALA A 1121 -68.68 24.07 49.15
CA ALA A 1121 -69.31 23.78 47.87
C ALA A 1121 -70.81 24.08 47.89
N HIS A 1122 -71.35 24.62 46.78
CA HIS A 1122 -72.77 24.89 46.58
C HIS A 1122 -73.29 24.10 45.37
N GLY A 1123 -73.98 22.97 45.63
CA GLY A 1123 -74.56 22.10 44.60
C GLY A 1123 -73.56 21.30 43.73
N SER A 1124 -72.30 21.73 43.63
CA SER A 1124 -71.21 21.03 42.92
C SER A 1124 -69.83 21.40 43.48
N VAL A 1125 -68.85 20.51 43.32
CA VAL A 1125 -67.43 20.75 43.64
C VAL A 1125 -66.55 20.18 42.54
N SER A 1126 -65.42 20.80 42.24
CA SER A 1126 -64.43 20.22 41.32
C SER A 1126 -63.28 19.58 42.09
N LEU A 1127 -62.91 18.37 41.68
CA LEU A 1127 -61.76 17.62 42.17
C LEU A 1127 -60.56 17.89 41.25
N ALA A 1128 -59.53 18.55 41.77
CA ALA A 1128 -58.26 18.73 41.08
C ALA A 1128 -57.39 17.50 41.32
N LEU A 1129 -56.98 16.83 40.23
CA LEU A 1129 -56.13 15.63 40.27
C LEU A 1129 -54.80 15.89 39.54
N PRO A 1130 -53.66 15.37 40.05
CA PRO A 1130 -52.42 15.40 39.30
C PRO A 1130 -52.53 14.53 38.04
N ALA A 1131 -51.80 14.88 36.97
CA ALA A 1131 -51.94 14.27 35.65
C ALA A 1131 -51.84 12.73 35.65
N ALA A 1132 -50.97 12.16 36.50
CA ALA A 1132 -50.81 10.72 36.64
C ALA A 1132 -52.06 10.00 37.20
N LEU A 1133 -52.84 10.67 38.08
CA LEU A 1133 -54.11 10.16 38.59
C LEU A 1133 -55.27 10.47 37.64
N GLY A 1134 -55.25 11.63 36.98
CA GLY A 1134 -56.28 12.04 36.02
C GLY A 1134 -56.37 11.12 34.80
N ALA A 1135 -55.24 10.53 34.38
CA ALA A 1135 -55.17 9.60 33.26
C ALA A 1135 -55.78 8.20 33.56
N GLN A 1136 -56.33 7.98 34.75
CA GLN A 1136 -56.94 6.71 35.16
C GLN A 1136 -58.40 6.91 35.57
N THR A 1137 -59.14 5.82 35.62
CA THR A 1137 -60.48 5.83 36.21
C THR A 1137 -60.35 5.89 37.74
N VAL A 1138 -61.00 6.86 38.38
CA VAL A 1138 -60.90 7.10 39.83
C VAL A 1138 -62.27 6.92 40.48
N GLU A 1139 -62.33 6.05 41.50
CA GLU A 1139 -63.52 5.90 42.33
C GLU A 1139 -63.50 6.91 43.47
N VAL A 1140 -64.53 7.75 43.51
CA VAL A 1140 -64.76 8.79 44.52
C VAL A 1140 -65.93 8.36 45.40
N ALA A 1141 -65.73 8.34 46.71
CA ALA A 1141 -66.80 8.16 47.69
C ALA A 1141 -66.87 9.38 48.61
N LEU A 1142 -68.06 9.93 48.83
CA LEU A 1142 -68.31 10.92 49.88
C LEU A 1142 -68.87 10.20 51.09
N LEU A 1143 -68.27 10.44 52.24
CA LEU A 1143 -68.67 9.88 53.51
C LEU A 1143 -69.22 11.00 54.41
N ASN A 1144 -70.34 10.75 55.09
CA ASN A 1144 -70.82 11.65 56.14
C ASN A 1144 -69.92 11.58 57.39
N THR A 1145 -70.22 12.38 58.41
CA THR A 1145 -69.48 12.41 59.68
C THR A 1145 -69.49 11.09 60.45
N LEU A 1146 -70.45 10.19 60.16
CA LEU A 1146 -70.52 8.84 60.71
C LEU A 1146 -69.70 7.81 59.90
N GLY A 1147 -69.01 8.23 58.85
CA GLY A 1147 -68.23 7.35 57.98
C GLY A 1147 -69.07 6.51 57.01
N GLN A 1148 -70.36 6.82 56.85
CA GLN A 1148 -71.23 6.14 55.89
C GLN A 1148 -71.09 6.79 54.51
N THR A 1149 -70.95 5.99 53.46
CA THR A 1149 -70.91 6.50 52.08
C THR A 1149 -72.29 7.04 51.68
N VAL A 1150 -72.37 8.34 51.43
CA VAL A 1150 -73.61 9.04 51.01
C VAL A 1150 -73.67 9.27 49.50
N LEU A 1151 -72.52 9.27 48.83
CA LEU A 1151 -72.42 9.35 47.38
C LEU A 1151 -71.20 8.56 46.91
N ARG A 1152 -71.34 7.86 45.80
CA ARG A 1152 -70.23 7.18 45.13
C ARG A 1152 -70.29 7.49 43.64
N GLN A 1153 -69.18 7.94 43.07
CA GLN A 1153 -69.07 8.30 41.67
C GLN A 1153 -67.76 7.77 41.11
N THR A 1154 -67.82 7.21 39.91
CA THR A 1154 -66.63 6.82 39.15
C THR A 1154 -66.34 7.91 38.13
N LEU A 1155 -65.15 8.50 38.20
CA LEU A 1155 -64.68 9.49 37.24
C LEU A 1155 -63.80 8.80 36.20
N ALA A 1156 -64.16 8.93 34.92
CA ALA A 1156 -63.38 8.36 33.83
C ALA A 1156 -62.01 9.05 33.69
N ALA A 1157 -61.06 8.33 33.10
CA ALA A 1157 -59.77 8.87 32.70
C ALA A 1157 -59.96 10.08 31.77
N SER A 1158 -59.28 11.18 32.05
CA SER A 1158 -59.33 12.42 31.25
C SER A 1158 -58.09 13.28 31.51
N THR A 1159 -57.75 14.14 30.55
CA THR A 1159 -56.61 15.06 30.64
C THR A 1159 -56.96 16.40 31.29
N GLU A 1160 -58.23 16.63 31.63
CA GLU A 1160 -58.64 17.88 32.26
C GLU A 1160 -58.10 18.01 33.69
N LEU A 1161 -57.73 19.22 34.12
CA LEU A 1161 -57.14 19.43 35.45
C LEU A 1161 -58.19 19.35 36.57
N LEU A 1162 -59.41 19.79 36.28
CA LEU A 1162 -60.53 19.87 37.22
C LEU A 1162 -61.63 18.91 36.79
N ARG A 1163 -62.04 18.03 37.70
CA ARG A 1163 -63.14 17.07 37.47
C ARG A 1163 -64.38 17.49 38.23
N PRO A 1164 -65.49 17.85 37.56
CA PRO A 1164 -66.71 18.20 38.26
C PRO A 1164 -67.30 16.99 38.98
N LEU A 1165 -67.70 17.19 40.23
CA LEU A 1165 -68.40 16.23 41.06
C LEU A 1165 -69.77 16.84 41.42
N ALA A 1166 -70.84 16.20 40.98
CA ALA A 1166 -72.20 16.63 41.27
C ALA A 1166 -72.57 16.22 42.70
N LEU A 1167 -73.25 17.10 43.44
CA LEU A 1167 -73.64 16.86 44.84
C LEU A 1167 -75.19 16.87 45.00
N PRO A 1168 -75.95 16.04 44.25
CA PRO A 1168 -77.40 16.16 44.23
C PRO A 1168 -78.03 15.73 45.56
N GLY A 1169 -78.78 16.64 46.19
CA GLY A 1169 -79.61 16.31 47.36
C GLY A 1169 -78.87 16.03 48.67
N LEU A 1170 -77.59 16.39 48.78
CA LEU A 1170 -76.83 16.29 50.04
C LEU A 1170 -77.15 17.49 50.95
N ALA A 1171 -77.42 17.22 52.23
CA ALA A 1171 -77.69 18.26 53.22
C ALA A 1171 -76.40 19.06 53.56
N PRO A 1172 -76.53 20.34 53.97
CA PRO A 1172 -75.40 21.12 54.47
C PRO A 1172 -74.65 20.42 55.60
N GLY A 1173 -73.32 20.41 55.55
CA GLY A 1173 -72.49 19.71 56.53
C GLY A 1173 -71.06 19.39 56.06
N ILE A 1174 -70.32 18.70 56.93
CA ILE A 1174 -68.95 18.27 56.66
C ILE A 1174 -68.95 16.82 56.17
N TYR A 1175 -68.28 16.60 55.04
CA TYR A 1175 -68.11 15.30 54.41
C TYR A 1175 -66.63 14.99 54.21
N THR A 1176 -66.31 13.70 54.06
CA THR A 1176 -64.99 13.24 53.64
C THR A 1176 -65.07 12.69 52.22
N VAL A 1177 -64.38 13.31 51.27
CA VAL A 1177 -64.15 12.79 49.93
C VAL A 1177 -63.00 11.80 49.99
N ARG A 1178 -63.28 10.54 49.67
CA ARG A 1178 -62.32 9.44 49.68
C ARG A 1178 -62.08 8.95 48.26
N LEU A 1179 -60.83 8.94 47.83
CA LEU A 1179 -60.38 8.42 46.54
C LEU A 1179 -59.69 7.08 46.75
N GLN A 1180 -60.14 6.05 46.02
CA GLN A 1180 -59.43 4.78 45.99
C GLN A 1180 -58.47 4.78 44.79
N THR A 1181 -57.17 4.64 45.04
CA THR A 1181 -56.13 4.60 44.00
C THR A 1181 -55.27 3.35 44.15
N ALA A 1182 -54.52 2.99 43.11
CA ALA A 1182 -53.57 1.88 43.17
C ALA A 1182 -52.47 2.07 44.24
N ALA A 1183 -52.18 3.32 44.62
CA ALA A 1183 -51.19 3.66 45.65
C ALA A 1183 -51.75 3.73 47.09
N GLY A 1184 -53.06 3.47 47.26
CA GLY A 1184 -53.76 3.55 48.55
C GLY A 1184 -54.93 4.54 48.54
N THR A 1185 -55.53 4.73 49.72
CA THR A 1185 -56.71 5.58 49.91
C THR A 1185 -56.32 7.01 50.26
N ILE A 1186 -56.87 8.00 49.55
CA ILE A 1186 -56.69 9.43 49.82
C ILE A 1186 -57.99 9.98 50.38
N SER A 1187 -57.92 10.83 51.41
CA SER A 1187 -59.11 11.46 52.02
C SER A 1187 -58.97 12.98 52.08
N LYS A 1188 -60.02 13.71 51.72
CA LYS A 1188 -60.11 15.18 51.74
C LYS A 1188 -61.40 15.63 52.40
N ARG A 1189 -61.33 16.66 53.23
CA ARG A 1189 -62.52 17.28 53.83
C ARG A 1189 -63.24 18.15 52.80
N LEU A 1190 -64.54 17.97 52.67
CA LEU A 1190 -65.46 18.80 51.90
C LEU A 1190 -66.50 19.40 52.85
N THR A 1191 -66.70 20.71 52.77
CA THR A 1191 -67.82 21.40 53.43
C THR A 1191 -68.86 21.71 52.36
N ILE A 1192 -70.12 21.40 52.63
CA ILE A 1192 -71.27 21.77 51.78
C ILE A 1192 -72.11 22.75 52.59
N ASP A 1193 -72.41 23.90 52.02
CA ASP A 1193 -73.15 25.00 52.65
C ASP A 1193 -74.61 25.05 52.19
#